data_AF-A0A6P2AJH9-F1
#
_entry.id   AF-A0A6P2AJH9-F1
#
_cell.length_a   1.000
_cell.length_b   1.000
_cell.length_c   1.000
_cell.angle_alpha   90.00
_cell.angle_beta   90.00
_cell.angle_gamma   90.00
#
_symmetry.space_group_name_H-M   'P 1'
#
loop_
_entity.id
_entity.type
_entity.pdbx_description
1 polymer ?
#
loop_
_entity_poly.entity_id
_entity_poly.type
_entity_poly.pdbx_seq_one_letter_code
_entity_poly.pdbx_strand_id
1 'polypeptide(L)'
;MVVRNKEEIQMISRPINTQIVARTISILFTLLMLLMPGHRAIAQEGAVLHVPSDYGRIQLAIDAAPPGGAKIIVAPGSYGEAIDTLGKSIYLKSSDGPNATTINATGRFTSAVNVKSGEGPAPIIEGFTITSGFAGVGGGIRIQHDGTNVIDCIITGNFASSAGGGIQNLANDVLIKDTLFENNDAELGGGLWNDGGALTVEDSVIKNNTADTGGGIFHAASIGMITGTTIADNSADLVGGVYVQEQSHLILIGDSFFCGNEPDDIGGSGAWKNQLGNEFLNSCEVTYHVPADYADIQDAIDAIDAKSAFGAEIVVAPGTYNQPINTGGKAVHLKSEAGPENTIIDVSELNTNAVQIVNGEGPDTIIEGFTITGGNPSGSGGGLAVLSSSPTVIDCVFENNSSGLNGGGIRVSAAIGDANVEFLGNTVIKNNTAVGFGGGLSVDQGANVEIVGELHVEDNTAEFAGGGIALVDSDVIFPGDTFITNNSAEVGGGIAISGGVIDFPGDTFVEDNEADFGGGISLIGGDVTFPGDTFITNNTAGTGGGIVAEDGTIEFPGDTFVEDNEADFGGGIALIGGDVTFPGDTFITNNTAGSGGGIYVGDDGTIAMHDLTGSPKVVNNSASQGGGLYNEGEASIDEGLFENNHANAGGGVYNAGGGTLSVQDMEFVGNSAGDDDTTLLTTAGGAIASEMDATTEIGDSTFCQNTPTDISGPWNDLGGNTFSAPADLNCDGVVDVFDLLTLLEDWGACSDPADCPADLNDDGVIDVFDLLILLENWG
;
A
#
# COMPACT_ATOMS: atom_id res chain seq x y z
N MET A 1 -62.47 32.12 59.69
CA MET A 1 -61.55 31.93 60.82
C MET A 1 -60.25 31.35 60.27
N VAL A 2 -59.17 32.16 60.25
CA VAL A 2 -57.73 31.80 60.11
C VAL A 2 -57.30 31.09 58.80
N VAL A 3 -56.72 31.74 57.77
CA VAL A 3 -55.37 32.34 57.56
C VAL A 3 -54.26 31.32 57.17
N ARG A 4 -53.87 31.45 55.88
CA ARG A 4 -52.61 31.30 55.09
C ARG A 4 -51.26 30.76 55.64
N ASN A 5 -50.49 30.30 54.63
CA ASN A 5 -49.03 30.09 54.40
C ASN A 5 -48.49 28.66 54.66
N LYS A 6 -47.99 27.87 53.68
CA LYS A 6 -46.96 27.99 52.61
C LYS A 6 -45.51 28.16 53.12
N GLU A 7 -44.72 27.09 53.01
CA GLU A 7 -43.26 26.96 52.77
C GLU A 7 -43.04 25.43 52.52
N GLU A 8 -43.07 24.92 51.28
CA GLU A 8 -41.94 24.77 50.33
C GLU A 8 -40.61 24.35 50.98
N ILE A 9 -40.38 23.03 51.05
CA ILE A 9 -39.05 22.44 50.95
C ILE A 9 -39.04 21.60 49.68
N GLN A 10 -38.42 22.14 48.62
CA GLN A 10 -38.02 21.39 47.45
C GLN A 10 -37.04 20.29 47.88
N MET A 11 -37.44 19.02 47.76
CA MET A 11 -36.47 17.95 47.59
C MET A 11 -35.86 18.11 46.21
N ILE A 12 -34.63 18.62 46.17
CA ILE A 12 -33.77 18.50 45.00
C ILE A 12 -33.51 17.01 44.81
N SER A 13 -34.17 16.40 43.82
CA SER A 13 -33.73 15.14 43.23
C SER A 13 -32.41 15.39 42.51
N ARG A 14 -31.29 15.22 43.21
CA ARG A 14 -30.01 15.02 42.52
C ARG A 14 -29.97 13.57 42.04
N PRO A 15 -29.59 13.30 40.78
CA PRO A 15 -29.27 11.95 40.36
C PRO A 15 -28.10 11.49 41.23
N ILE A 16 -28.29 10.40 41.98
CA ILE A 16 -27.17 9.72 42.62
C ILE A 16 -26.37 9.14 41.46
N ASN A 17 -25.17 9.67 41.25
CA ASN A 17 -24.26 9.28 40.19
C ASN A 17 -23.94 7.78 40.33
N THR A 18 -24.52 6.96 39.46
CA THR A 18 -24.45 5.48 39.48
C THR A 18 -23.02 4.98 39.34
N GLN A 19 -22.14 5.74 38.66
CA GLN A 19 -20.71 5.47 38.59
C GLN A 19 -19.99 5.54 39.96
N ILE A 20 -20.46 6.38 40.89
CA ILE A 20 -19.81 6.52 42.20
C ILE A 20 -20.16 5.32 43.10
N VAL A 21 -21.38 4.78 43.03
CA VAL A 21 -21.77 3.62 43.85
C VAL A 21 -21.10 2.33 43.34
N ALA A 22 -20.98 2.16 42.01
CA ALA A 22 -20.25 1.05 41.40
C ALA A 22 -18.73 1.11 41.70
N ARG A 23 -18.10 2.29 41.53
CA ARG A 23 -16.69 2.50 41.92
C ARG A 23 -16.44 2.28 43.41
N THR A 24 -17.37 2.69 44.28
CA THR A 24 -17.18 2.50 45.74
C THR A 24 -17.32 1.04 46.15
N ILE A 25 -18.13 0.23 45.46
CA ILE A 25 -18.24 -1.22 45.69
C ILE A 25 -17.03 -1.95 45.11
N SER A 26 -16.60 -1.61 43.89
CA SER A 26 -15.41 -2.18 43.24
C SER A 26 -14.11 -1.88 44.02
N ILE A 27 -13.92 -0.64 44.50
CA ILE A 27 -12.78 -0.24 45.35
C ILE A 27 -12.83 -0.93 46.73
N LEU A 28 -14.02 -1.08 47.34
CA LEU A 28 -14.15 -1.74 48.64
C LEU A 28 -13.95 -3.26 48.54
N PHE A 29 -14.20 -3.88 47.38
CA PHE A 29 -13.98 -5.30 47.11
C PHE A 29 -12.53 -5.63 46.70
N THR A 30 -11.88 -4.79 45.88
CA THR A 30 -10.42 -4.88 45.63
C THR A 30 -9.63 -4.72 46.93
N LEU A 31 -10.07 -3.82 47.82
CA LEU A 31 -9.47 -3.67 49.16
C LEU A 31 -9.75 -4.88 50.09
N LEU A 32 -10.82 -5.64 49.85
CA LEU A 32 -11.18 -6.85 50.62
C LEU A 32 -10.43 -8.09 50.11
N MET A 33 -10.12 -8.18 48.81
CA MET A 33 -9.26 -9.22 48.23
C MET A 33 -7.80 -9.06 48.67
N LEU A 34 -7.32 -7.81 48.84
CA LEU A 34 -6.04 -7.48 49.47
C LEU A 34 -5.89 -8.00 50.92
N LEU A 35 -6.98 -8.43 51.57
CA LEU A 35 -7.00 -8.94 52.95
C LEU A 35 -7.14 -10.47 53.06
N MET A 36 -7.22 -11.22 51.95
CA MET A 36 -7.24 -12.68 51.97
C MET A 36 -5.82 -13.26 52.17
N PRO A 37 -5.64 -14.29 53.01
CA PRO A 37 -4.32 -14.88 53.29
C PRO A 37 -3.84 -15.70 52.08
N GLY A 38 -3.20 -15.04 51.13
CA GLY A 38 -2.54 -15.60 49.95
C GLY A 38 -1.70 -14.58 49.17
N HIS A 39 -2.01 -13.29 49.27
CA HIS A 39 -1.45 -12.22 48.42
C HIS A 39 -0.15 -11.57 48.92
N ARG A 40 0.74 -12.31 49.59
CA ARG A 40 2.10 -11.79 49.87
C ARG A 40 3.16 -12.78 49.44
N ALA A 41 3.55 -12.65 48.18
CA ALA A 41 4.88 -13.00 47.74
C ALA A 41 5.54 -11.75 47.18
N ILE A 42 6.24 -11.02 48.04
CA ILE A 42 7.38 -10.24 47.55
C ILE A 42 8.39 -11.30 47.14
N ALA A 43 8.68 -11.40 45.84
CA ALA A 43 9.85 -12.14 45.37
C ALA A 43 11.05 -11.66 46.18
N GLN A 44 11.59 -12.56 46.99
CA GLN A 44 12.72 -12.32 47.87
C GLN A 44 13.92 -11.93 46.98
N GLU A 45 14.34 -10.65 46.96
CA GLU A 45 15.53 -10.10 46.27
C GLU A 45 16.12 -11.04 45.20
N GLY A 46 15.35 -11.29 44.15
CA GLY A 46 15.64 -12.32 43.15
C GLY A 46 16.53 -11.79 42.03
N ALA A 47 17.34 -12.66 41.43
CA ALA A 47 18.13 -12.33 40.25
C ALA A 47 17.23 -11.78 39.12
N VAL A 48 17.71 -10.73 38.44
CA VAL A 48 17.10 -10.22 37.20
C VAL A 48 17.94 -10.73 36.05
N LEU A 49 17.32 -11.48 35.13
CA LEU A 49 17.97 -12.06 33.96
C LEU A 49 17.35 -11.46 32.69
N HIS A 50 18.16 -11.18 31.68
CA HIS A 50 17.71 -10.58 30.42
C HIS A 50 17.84 -11.54 29.25
N VAL A 51 16.85 -11.52 28.38
CA VAL A 51 16.82 -12.30 27.14
C VAL A 51 16.65 -11.30 25.99
N PRO A 52 17.48 -11.34 24.93
CA PRO A 52 18.53 -12.33 24.68
C PRO A 52 19.91 -11.99 25.29
N SER A 53 20.08 -10.82 25.93
CA SER A 53 21.41 -10.27 26.26
C SER A 53 22.23 -11.09 27.27
N ASP A 54 21.60 -11.65 28.31
CA ASP A 54 22.26 -12.55 29.25
C ASP A 54 22.14 -14.02 28.79
N TYR A 55 21.01 -14.38 28.18
CA TYR A 55 20.72 -15.72 27.66
C TYR A 55 19.97 -15.63 26.34
N GLY A 56 20.47 -16.31 25.29
CA GLY A 56 19.86 -16.23 23.96
C GLY A 56 18.48 -16.90 23.79
N ARG A 57 17.90 -17.46 24.87
CA ARG A 57 16.56 -18.10 24.90
C ARG A 57 15.93 -17.92 26.27
N ILE A 58 14.60 -17.90 26.31
CA ILE A 58 13.81 -17.76 27.54
C ILE A 58 14.02 -18.95 28.47
N GLN A 59 13.95 -20.19 27.94
CA GLN A 59 14.11 -21.37 28.79
C GLN A 59 15.48 -21.44 29.46
N LEU A 60 16.55 -20.98 28.79
CA LEU A 60 17.89 -20.97 29.38
C LEU A 60 17.99 -20.00 30.58
N ALA A 61 17.31 -18.86 30.51
CA ALA A 61 17.21 -17.95 31.65
C ALA A 61 16.43 -18.59 32.81
N ILE A 62 15.33 -19.30 32.51
CA ILE A 62 14.57 -20.05 33.52
C ILE A 62 15.43 -21.14 34.16
N ASP A 63 16.19 -21.90 33.37
CA ASP A 63 17.07 -22.97 33.84
C ASP A 63 18.13 -22.42 34.81
N ALA A 64 18.69 -21.25 34.49
CA ALA A 64 19.69 -20.55 35.29
C ALA A 64 19.12 -19.87 36.55
N ALA A 65 17.81 -19.60 36.60
CA ALA A 65 17.17 -18.98 37.75
C ALA A 65 17.38 -19.81 39.03
N PRO A 66 17.64 -19.17 40.19
CA PRO A 66 17.82 -19.88 41.43
C PRO A 66 16.52 -20.59 41.86
N PRO A 67 16.59 -21.60 42.75
CA PRO A 67 15.41 -22.36 43.18
C PRO A 67 14.26 -21.53 43.79
N GLY A 68 14.54 -20.32 44.28
CA GLY A 68 13.53 -19.39 44.80
C GLY A 68 12.84 -18.52 43.74
N GLY A 69 13.20 -18.65 42.46
CA GLY A 69 12.64 -17.85 41.37
C GLY A 69 13.52 -16.67 40.94
N ALA A 70 13.14 -16.03 39.84
CA ALA A 70 13.81 -14.87 39.25
C ALA A 70 12.82 -13.99 38.49
N LYS A 71 13.21 -12.74 38.25
CA LYS A 71 12.56 -11.90 37.25
C LYS A 71 13.31 -12.07 35.93
N ILE A 72 12.61 -12.41 34.86
CA ILE A 72 13.16 -12.57 33.52
C ILE A 72 12.54 -11.48 32.65
N ILE A 73 13.38 -10.59 32.12
CA ILE A 73 12.98 -9.51 31.23
C ILE A 73 13.35 -9.92 29.80
N VAL A 74 12.36 -9.94 28.91
CA VAL A 74 12.50 -10.40 27.53
C VAL A 74 12.34 -9.21 26.59
N ALA A 75 13.36 -8.95 25.79
CA ALA A 75 13.36 -7.92 24.75
C ALA A 75 12.47 -8.31 23.56
N PRO A 76 12.05 -7.35 22.72
CA PRO A 76 11.23 -7.59 21.53
C PRO A 76 11.81 -8.69 20.64
N GLY A 77 10.92 -9.49 20.05
CA GLY A 77 11.27 -10.57 19.15
C GLY A 77 10.36 -11.78 19.27
N SER A 78 10.53 -12.72 18.33
CA SER A 78 9.81 -13.99 18.29
C SER A 78 10.71 -15.14 18.75
N TYR A 79 10.32 -15.79 19.84
CA TYR A 79 11.07 -16.84 20.51
C TYR A 79 10.42 -18.20 20.21
N GLY A 80 11.03 -18.95 19.29
CA GLY A 80 10.58 -20.27 18.82
C GLY A 80 10.81 -21.41 19.82
N GLU A 81 10.21 -21.32 21.00
CA GLU A 81 10.37 -22.28 22.10
C GLU A 81 9.07 -22.54 22.86
N ALA A 82 9.03 -23.69 23.54
CA ALA A 82 8.01 -23.99 24.54
C ALA A 82 8.70 -23.95 25.91
N ILE A 83 8.13 -23.19 26.84
CA ILE A 83 8.75 -22.91 28.13
C ILE A 83 8.12 -23.71 29.27
N ASP A 84 8.93 -24.01 30.28
CA ASP A 84 8.54 -24.66 31.53
C ASP A 84 9.17 -23.88 32.68
N THR A 85 8.36 -23.45 33.66
CA THR A 85 8.82 -22.69 34.82
C THR A 85 9.56 -23.56 35.84
N LEU A 86 9.57 -24.89 35.66
CA LEU A 86 10.37 -25.86 36.42
C LEU A 86 10.20 -25.80 37.94
N GLY A 87 9.01 -25.43 38.42
CA GLY A 87 8.77 -25.35 39.85
C GLY A 87 9.47 -24.15 40.51
N LYS A 88 9.75 -23.10 39.74
CA LYS A 88 10.34 -21.84 40.22
C LYS A 88 9.30 -20.71 40.18
N SER A 89 9.37 -19.80 41.14
CA SER A 89 8.57 -18.57 41.17
C SER A 89 9.09 -17.56 40.14
N ILE A 90 8.77 -17.77 38.86
CA ILE A 90 9.22 -16.93 37.76
C ILE A 90 8.28 -15.74 37.57
N TYR A 91 8.84 -14.53 37.53
CA TYR A 91 8.17 -13.37 36.94
C TYR A 91 8.74 -13.15 35.54
N LEU A 92 8.02 -13.66 34.54
CA LEU A 92 8.37 -13.55 33.14
C LEU A 92 7.68 -12.32 32.57
N LYS A 93 8.45 -11.36 32.06
CA LYS A 93 7.94 -10.07 31.57
C LYS A 93 8.60 -9.65 30.25
N SER A 94 7.78 -9.27 29.26
CA SER A 94 8.24 -8.54 28.08
C SER A 94 8.61 -7.10 28.46
N SER A 95 9.66 -6.54 27.85
CA SER A 95 10.01 -5.12 28.04
C SER A 95 9.10 -4.16 27.29
N ASP A 96 8.44 -4.61 26.22
CA ASP A 96 7.73 -3.74 25.25
C ASP A 96 6.30 -4.22 24.94
N GLY A 97 5.76 -5.10 25.79
CA GLY A 97 4.38 -5.57 25.69
C GLY A 97 4.15 -6.69 24.68
N PRO A 98 2.89 -7.13 24.53
CA PRO A 98 2.53 -8.36 23.82
C PRO A 98 2.66 -8.26 22.30
N ASN A 99 2.46 -7.07 21.70
CA ASN A 99 2.61 -6.86 20.26
C ASN A 99 4.07 -6.99 19.78
N ALA A 100 5.04 -6.76 20.67
CA ALA A 100 6.46 -6.74 20.33
C ALA A 100 7.19 -8.07 20.66
N THR A 101 6.64 -8.90 21.56
CA THR A 101 7.34 -10.07 22.11
C THR A 101 6.47 -11.32 22.05
N THR A 102 6.91 -12.31 21.27
CA THR A 102 6.14 -13.54 21.00
C THR A 102 6.84 -14.79 21.54
N ILE A 103 6.10 -15.65 22.24
CA ILE A 103 6.45 -17.04 22.55
C ILE A 103 5.70 -17.93 21.55
N ASN A 104 6.45 -18.55 20.62
CA ASN A 104 5.88 -19.33 19.53
C ASN A 104 6.27 -20.81 19.65
N ALA A 105 5.28 -21.67 19.86
CA ALA A 105 5.47 -23.11 20.01
C ALA A 105 5.33 -23.93 18.71
N THR A 106 5.32 -23.28 17.54
CA THR A 106 5.16 -23.93 16.22
C THR A 106 6.02 -25.18 16.08
N GLY A 107 5.40 -26.25 15.57
CA GLY A 107 6.06 -27.54 15.34
C GLY A 107 6.32 -28.36 16.59
N ARG A 108 5.78 -27.98 17.75
CA ARG A 108 5.95 -28.69 19.03
C ARG A 108 4.61 -29.22 19.53
N PHE A 109 4.57 -30.51 19.87
CA PHE A 109 3.42 -31.17 20.49
C PHE A 109 3.41 -30.96 22.00
N THR A 110 3.31 -29.70 22.44
CA THR A 110 3.26 -29.30 23.85
C THR A 110 2.59 -27.94 24.01
N SER A 111 2.21 -27.61 25.25
CA SER A 111 1.82 -26.27 25.65
C SER A 111 2.95 -25.27 25.41
N ALA A 112 2.63 -24.06 24.94
CA ALA A 112 3.63 -23.01 24.75
C ALA A 112 4.26 -22.57 26.09
N VAL A 113 3.48 -22.53 27.17
CA VAL A 113 3.95 -22.24 28.52
C VAL A 113 3.45 -23.30 29.51
N ASN A 114 4.35 -23.84 30.34
CA ASN A 114 4.05 -24.87 31.33
C ASN A 114 4.33 -24.37 32.76
N VAL A 115 3.31 -24.42 33.62
CA VAL A 115 3.33 -24.11 35.05
C VAL A 115 2.78 -25.35 35.81
N LYS A 116 3.62 -26.35 36.05
CA LYS A 116 3.16 -27.71 36.40
C LYS A 116 4.03 -28.47 37.40
N SER A 117 4.93 -27.81 38.11
CA SER A 117 6.01 -28.45 38.87
C SER A 117 6.10 -28.00 40.34
N GLY A 118 5.08 -27.31 40.87
CA GLY A 118 5.04 -26.87 42.27
C GLY A 118 5.90 -25.64 42.50
N GLU A 119 5.65 -24.61 41.69
CA GLU A 119 6.33 -23.33 41.53
C GLU A 119 6.53 -22.43 42.77
N GLY A 120 5.98 -22.78 43.95
CA GLY A 120 6.06 -21.89 45.10
C GLY A 120 5.09 -20.72 44.92
N PRO A 121 5.38 -19.47 45.34
CA PRO A 121 4.45 -18.40 45.05
C PRO A 121 4.19 -18.28 43.53
N ALA A 122 2.92 -18.11 43.18
CA ALA A 122 2.39 -18.16 41.81
C ALA A 122 3.25 -17.38 40.80
N PRO A 123 3.72 -18.00 39.69
CA PRO A 123 4.38 -17.30 38.60
C PRO A 123 3.52 -16.17 38.03
N ILE A 124 4.18 -15.20 37.40
CA ILE A 124 3.52 -14.13 36.67
C ILE A 124 4.05 -14.15 35.23
N ILE A 125 3.13 -14.17 34.27
CA ILE A 125 3.42 -14.07 32.85
C ILE A 125 2.80 -12.76 32.37
N GLU A 126 3.65 -11.84 31.90
CA GLU A 126 3.23 -10.48 31.58
C GLU A 126 3.78 -9.98 30.24
N GLY A 127 2.92 -9.45 29.36
CA GLY A 127 3.37 -8.73 28.18
C GLY A 127 3.69 -9.60 26.97
N PHE A 128 3.14 -10.81 26.82
CA PHE A 128 3.52 -11.72 25.72
C PHE A 128 2.38 -12.05 24.78
N THR A 129 2.68 -12.13 23.49
CA THR A 129 1.92 -12.98 22.57
C THR A 129 2.32 -14.44 22.77
N ILE A 130 1.37 -15.35 23.03
CA ILE A 130 1.57 -16.78 23.25
C ILE A 130 0.76 -17.53 22.21
N THR A 131 1.45 -18.23 21.31
CA THR A 131 0.82 -18.81 20.12
C THR A 131 1.36 -20.17 19.70
N SER A 132 0.56 -20.84 18.86
CA SER A 132 0.91 -22.07 18.16
C SER A 132 1.21 -23.25 19.10
N GLY A 133 0.71 -23.19 20.32
CA GLY A 133 0.73 -24.32 21.25
C GLY A 133 -0.20 -25.42 20.79
N PHE A 134 0.28 -26.66 20.78
CA PHE A 134 -0.46 -27.83 20.32
C PHE A 134 -0.33 -28.96 21.33
N ALA A 135 -1.32 -29.11 22.21
CA ALA A 135 -1.24 -29.99 23.36
C ALA A 135 -2.47 -30.90 23.51
N GLY A 136 -2.40 -31.88 24.41
CA GLY A 136 -3.61 -32.56 24.87
C GLY A 136 -4.47 -31.66 25.77
N VAL A 137 -3.82 -30.78 26.54
CA VAL A 137 -4.46 -29.82 27.45
C VAL A 137 -3.60 -28.56 27.58
N GLY A 138 -4.22 -27.40 27.71
CA GLY A 138 -3.54 -26.10 27.89
C GLY A 138 -2.67 -25.77 26.69
N GLY A 139 -3.25 -25.54 25.51
CA GLY A 139 -2.51 -25.30 24.27
C GLY A 139 -1.53 -24.12 24.43
N GLY A 140 -2.03 -22.95 24.81
CA GLY A 140 -1.19 -21.80 25.13
C GLY A 140 -0.47 -21.99 26.47
N ILE A 141 -1.21 -22.03 27.58
CA ILE A 141 -0.68 -22.16 28.94
C ILE A 141 -1.32 -23.32 29.68
N ARG A 142 -0.49 -24.15 30.31
CA ARG A 142 -0.94 -25.25 31.16
C ARG A 142 -0.55 -25.01 32.61
N ILE A 143 -1.54 -24.99 33.50
CA ILE A 143 -1.40 -24.71 34.93
C ILE A 143 -1.92 -25.92 35.74
N GLN A 144 -1.08 -26.58 36.54
CA GLN A 144 -1.47 -27.83 37.24
C GLN A 144 -1.26 -27.88 38.75
N HIS A 145 -0.33 -27.13 39.33
CA HIS A 145 0.03 -27.27 40.74
C HIS A 145 -0.16 -25.97 41.52
N ASP A 146 0.48 -24.90 41.08
CA ASP A 146 0.31 -23.56 41.65
C ASP A 146 -0.50 -22.67 40.70
N GLY A 147 -1.24 -21.71 41.26
CA GLY A 147 -1.91 -20.69 40.47
C GLY A 147 -0.90 -19.83 39.70
N THR A 148 -1.36 -19.04 38.74
CA THR A 148 -0.51 -18.08 38.00
C THR A 148 -1.32 -16.83 37.71
N ASN A 149 -0.64 -15.70 37.56
CA ASN A 149 -1.25 -14.50 36.99
C ASN A 149 -0.84 -14.35 35.53
N VAL A 150 -1.81 -14.05 34.68
CA VAL A 150 -1.59 -13.74 33.26
C VAL A 150 -2.10 -12.32 33.04
N ILE A 151 -1.20 -11.42 32.67
CA ILE A 151 -1.44 -9.98 32.64
C ILE A 151 -0.94 -9.42 31.31
N ASP A 152 -1.69 -8.55 30.64
CA ASP A 152 -1.20 -7.86 29.44
C ASP A 152 -0.67 -8.82 28.36
N CYS A 153 -1.41 -9.89 28.07
CA CYS A 153 -1.00 -10.93 27.13
C CYS A 153 -1.97 -11.05 25.95
N ILE A 154 -1.48 -11.59 24.83
CA ILE A 154 -2.30 -12.05 23.71
C ILE A 154 -2.13 -13.57 23.60
N ILE A 155 -3.19 -14.34 23.80
CA ILE A 155 -3.18 -15.80 23.72
C ILE A 155 -3.97 -16.20 22.48
N THR A 156 -3.25 -16.57 21.42
CA THR A 156 -3.87 -16.73 20.10
C THR A 156 -3.42 -17.94 19.31
N GLY A 157 -4.33 -18.56 18.56
CA GLY A 157 -4.02 -19.66 17.65
C GLY A 157 -3.47 -20.90 18.35
N ASN A 158 -3.94 -21.19 19.57
CA ASN A 158 -3.53 -22.36 20.33
C ASN A 158 -4.60 -23.46 20.30
N PHE A 159 -4.14 -24.71 20.29
CA PHE A 159 -5.00 -25.88 20.20
C PHE A 159 -4.75 -26.86 21.36
N ALA A 160 -5.83 -27.33 21.99
CA ALA A 160 -5.78 -28.43 22.94
C ALA A 160 -6.80 -29.51 22.59
N SER A 161 -6.37 -30.76 22.41
CA SER A 161 -7.27 -31.85 22.03
C SER A 161 -8.26 -32.29 23.11
N SER A 162 -8.34 -31.61 24.26
CA SER A 162 -9.23 -31.97 25.37
C SER A 162 -9.68 -30.78 26.21
N ALA A 163 -8.77 -29.95 26.71
CA ALA A 163 -9.18 -28.84 27.58
C ALA A 163 -8.22 -27.65 27.55
N GLY A 164 -8.78 -26.44 27.46
CA GLY A 164 -8.05 -25.18 27.53
C GLY A 164 -7.21 -24.92 26.31
N GLY A 165 -7.83 -24.51 25.19
CA GLY A 165 -7.09 -24.19 23.95
C GLY A 165 -6.08 -23.08 24.21
N GLY A 166 -6.54 -21.97 24.77
CA GLY A 166 -5.69 -20.91 25.31
C GLY A 166 -5.04 -21.31 26.63
N ILE A 167 -5.84 -21.49 27.69
CA ILE A 167 -5.34 -21.83 29.03
C ILE A 167 -6.10 -23.00 29.65
N GLN A 168 -5.36 -23.93 30.27
CA GLN A 168 -5.91 -24.89 31.23
C GLN A 168 -5.48 -24.54 32.65
N ASN A 169 -6.43 -24.43 33.59
CA ASN A 169 -6.18 -24.35 35.03
C ASN A 169 -6.74 -25.55 35.80
N LEU A 170 -5.85 -26.33 36.41
CA LEU A 170 -6.11 -27.40 37.40
C LEU A 170 -5.57 -27.06 38.79
N ALA A 171 -4.98 -25.88 38.97
CA ALA A 171 -4.21 -25.50 40.15
C ALA A 171 -5.04 -24.66 41.12
N ASN A 172 -4.39 -23.75 41.87
CA ASN A 172 -5.06 -22.77 42.73
C ASN A 172 -5.67 -21.62 41.91
N ASP A 173 -5.97 -20.50 42.59
CA ASP A 173 -6.61 -19.34 42.00
C ASP A 173 -5.80 -18.77 40.82
N VAL A 174 -6.49 -18.34 39.76
CA VAL A 174 -5.91 -17.74 38.56
C VAL A 174 -6.51 -16.34 38.35
N LEU A 175 -5.63 -15.36 38.14
CA LEU A 175 -6.00 -14.00 37.73
C LEU A 175 -5.62 -13.80 36.27
N ILE A 176 -6.61 -13.44 35.47
CA ILE A 176 -6.47 -13.00 34.10
C ILE A 176 -6.82 -11.52 34.06
N LYS A 177 -5.91 -10.70 33.53
CA LYS A 177 -6.11 -9.26 33.49
C LYS A 177 -5.54 -8.63 32.23
N ASP A 178 -6.22 -7.64 31.64
CA ASP A 178 -5.74 -6.90 30.47
C ASP A 178 -5.28 -7.86 29.34
N THR A 179 -5.95 -9.00 29.18
CA THR A 179 -5.49 -10.10 28.31
C THR A 179 -6.50 -10.37 27.20
N LEU A 180 -5.99 -10.61 25.98
CA LEU A 180 -6.77 -11.05 24.82
C LEU A 180 -6.64 -12.57 24.64
N PHE A 181 -7.77 -13.26 24.48
CA PHE A 181 -7.85 -14.65 24.03
C PHE A 181 -8.57 -14.69 22.69
N GLU A 182 -7.90 -15.15 21.64
CA GLU A 182 -8.46 -15.17 20.30
C GLU A 182 -8.12 -16.44 19.52
N ASN A 183 -9.06 -16.97 18.73
CA ASN A 183 -8.79 -18.08 17.80
C ASN A 183 -8.15 -19.30 18.47
N ASN A 184 -8.51 -19.60 19.72
CA ASN A 184 -8.08 -20.82 20.40
C ASN A 184 -9.16 -21.91 20.32
N ASP A 185 -8.72 -23.16 20.28
CA ASP A 185 -9.60 -24.31 20.04
C ASP A 185 -9.34 -25.47 21.01
N ALA A 186 -10.40 -26.03 21.59
CA ALA A 186 -10.33 -27.24 22.43
C ALA A 186 -11.68 -27.92 22.65
N GLU A 187 -11.71 -29.21 23.00
CA GLU A 187 -12.99 -29.89 23.36
C GLU A 187 -13.72 -29.17 24.52
N LEU A 188 -13.00 -28.73 25.57
CA LEU A 188 -13.56 -27.96 26.68
C LEU A 188 -12.80 -26.65 26.89
N GLY A 189 -13.49 -25.51 26.87
CA GLY A 189 -12.85 -24.21 27.16
C GLY A 189 -11.87 -23.80 26.06
N GLY A 190 -12.38 -23.35 24.91
CA GLY A 190 -11.55 -22.94 23.77
C GLY A 190 -10.55 -21.86 24.17
N GLY A 191 -11.03 -20.77 24.76
CA GLY A 191 -10.18 -19.75 25.37
C GLY A 191 -9.58 -20.21 26.70
N LEU A 192 -10.43 -20.60 27.65
CA LEU A 192 -10.02 -20.95 29.01
C LEU A 192 -10.83 -22.12 29.57
N TRP A 193 -10.14 -23.10 30.15
CA TRP A 193 -10.75 -24.14 30.97
C TRP A 193 -10.25 -24.06 32.41
N ASN A 194 -11.16 -23.95 33.38
CA ASN A 194 -10.83 -23.78 34.80
C ASN A 194 -11.57 -24.78 35.69
N ASP A 195 -10.85 -25.80 36.17
CA ASP A 195 -11.32 -26.84 37.12
C ASP A 195 -10.50 -26.82 38.44
N GLY A 196 -9.66 -25.80 38.62
CA GLY A 196 -8.82 -25.58 39.79
C GLY A 196 -9.46 -24.70 40.87
N GLY A 197 -8.73 -23.66 41.28
CA GLY A 197 -9.15 -22.65 42.27
C GLY A 197 -10.10 -21.59 41.72
N ALA A 198 -10.22 -20.48 42.43
CA ALA A 198 -11.05 -19.36 42.02
C ALA A 198 -10.54 -18.74 40.70
N LEU A 199 -11.47 -18.39 39.81
CA LEU A 199 -11.17 -17.70 38.57
C LEU A 199 -11.52 -16.22 38.71
N THR A 200 -10.60 -15.33 38.38
CA THR A 200 -10.87 -13.90 38.23
C THR A 200 -10.42 -13.44 36.85
N VAL A 201 -11.35 -12.84 36.09
CA VAL A 201 -11.09 -12.22 34.79
C VAL A 201 -11.47 -10.74 34.87
N GLU A 202 -10.51 -9.86 34.62
CA GLU A 202 -10.68 -8.40 34.71
C GLU A 202 -10.21 -7.74 33.41
N ASP A 203 -10.98 -6.77 32.93
CA ASP A 203 -10.53 -5.84 31.87
C ASP A 203 -9.94 -6.57 30.64
N SER A 204 -10.51 -7.71 30.27
CA SER A 204 -9.96 -8.64 29.27
C SER A 204 -10.93 -8.86 28.11
N VAL A 205 -10.43 -9.50 27.04
CA VAL A 205 -11.24 -9.84 25.85
C VAL A 205 -11.08 -11.33 25.54
N ILE A 206 -12.19 -12.04 25.37
CA ILE A 206 -12.23 -13.45 24.99
C ILE A 206 -13.11 -13.58 23.77
N LYS A 207 -12.51 -13.72 22.58
CA LYS A 207 -13.25 -13.73 21.32
C LYS A 207 -12.86 -14.83 20.35
N ASN A 208 -13.77 -15.22 19.45
CA ASN A 208 -13.49 -16.16 18.36
C ASN A 208 -12.86 -17.50 18.81
N ASN A 209 -13.11 -17.93 20.04
CA ASN A 209 -12.61 -19.21 20.53
C ASN A 209 -13.65 -20.30 20.27
N THR A 210 -13.19 -21.48 19.90
CA THR A 210 -14.04 -22.62 19.54
C THR A 210 -13.89 -23.76 20.55
N ALA A 211 -15.00 -24.43 20.88
CA ALA A 211 -14.94 -25.66 21.66
C ALA A 211 -16.11 -26.61 21.42
N ASP A 212 -16.09 -27.82 21.97
CA ASP A 212 -17.32 -28.63 22.06
C ASP A 212 -18.20 -28.11 23.21
N THR A 213 -17.60 -27.58 24.28
CA THR A 213 -18.33 -26.92 25.38
C THR A 213 -17.54 -25.76 25.99
N GLY A 214 -18.18 -24.58 26.08
CA GLY A 214 -17.56 -23.37 26.62
C GLY A 214 -16.53 -22.81 25.66
N GLY A 215 -16.95 -22.32 24.49
CA GLY A 215 -16.05 -21.77 23.47
C GLY A 215 -15.08 -20.73 24.05
N GLY A 216 -15.60 -19.74 24.77
CA GLY A 216 -14.81 -18.78 25.51
C GLY A 216 -14.24 -19.37 26.80
N ILE A 217 -15.10 -19.71 27.76
CA ILE A 217 -14.72 -20.22 29.07
C ILE A 217 -15.54 -21.46 29.44
N PHE A 218 -14.85 -22.48 29.95
CA PHE A 218 -15.45 -23.56 30.71
C PHE A 218 -15.02 -23.47 32.18
N HIS A 219 -15.98 -23.22 33.08
CA HIS A 219 -15.73 -23.05 34.51
C HIS A 219 -16.33 -24.19 35.34
N ALA A 220 -15.45 -24.93 36.02
CA ALA A 220 -15.74 -26.11 36.83
C ALA A 220 -15.19 -26.01 38.27
N ALA A 221 -14.85 -24.82 38.74
CA ALA A 221 -14.27 -24.60 40.06
C ALA A 221 -15.27 -24.03 41.08
N SER A 222 -14.77 -23.63 42.24
CA SER A 222 -15.60 -23.14 43.36
C SER A 222 -16.32 -21.81 43.06
N ILE A 223 -15.56 -20.76 42.72
CA ILE A 223 -16.11 -19.43 42.40
C ILE A 223 -15.35 -18.80 41.23
N GLY A 224 -16.08 -18.26 40.26
CA GLY A 224 -15.58 -17.44 39.17
C GLY A 224 -16.10 -16.01 39.29
N MET A 225 -15.27 -15.05 38.91
CA MET A 225 -15.59 -13.62 38.86
C MET A 225 -15.14 -13.03 37.53
N ILE A 226 -16.06 -12.33 36.85
CA ILE A 226 -15.79 -11.62 35.59
C ILE A 226 -16.25 -10.16 35.76
N THR A 227 -15.39 -9.21 35.40
CA THR A 227 -15.63 -7.76 35.48
C THR A 227 -14.90 -7.05 34.35
N GLY A 228 -15.47 -5.97 33.81
CA GLY A 228 -14.79 -5.17 32.77
C GLY A 228 -14.44 -5.93 31.49
N THR A 229 -14.99 -7.13 31.28
CA THR A 229 -14.49 -8.08 30.27
C THR A 229 -15.49 -8.25 29.15
N THR A 230 -14.99 -8.37 27.91
CA THR A 230 -15.81 -8.72 26.76
C THR A 230 -15.64 -10.20 26.40
N ILE A 231 -16.75 -10.92 26.26
CA ILE A 231 -16.81 -12.30 25.78
C ILE A 231 -17.68 -12.33 24.52
N ALA A 232 -17.03 -12.44 23.36
CA ALA A 232 -17.61 -12.14 22.06
C ALA A 232 -17.41 -13.28 21.05
N ASP A 233 -18.41 -13.60 20.23
CA ASP A 233 -18.25 -14.46 19.03
C ASP A 233 -17.55 -15.80 19.28
N ASN A 234 -17.68 -16.37 20.49
CA ASN A 234 -17.15 -17.68 20.79
C ASN A 234 -18.18 -18.76 20.41
N SER A 235 -17.71 -19.87 19.85
CA SER A 235 -18.58 -20.92 19.33
C SER A 235 -18.36 -22.25 20.06
N ALA A 236 -19.45 -22.94 20.39
CA ALA A 236 -19.38 -24.33 20.82
C ALA A 236 -20.66 -25.12 20.54
N ASP A 237 -20.61 -26.45 20.65
CA ASP A 237 -21.81 -27.29 20.50
C ASP A 237 -22.85 -27.04 21.61
N LEU A 238 -22.41 -26.70 22.84
CA LEU A 238 -23.31 -26.56 23.99
C LEU A 238 -23.48 -25.11 24.50
N VAL A 239 -22.39 -24.38 24.74
CA VAL A 239 -22.41 -22.97 25.19
C VAL A 239 -21.19 -22.28 24.62
N GLY A 240 -21.40 -21.25 23.81
CA GLY A 240 -20.33 -20.51 23.15
C GLY A 240 -19.53 -19.65 24.11
N GLY A 241 -20.19 -18.86 24.95
CA GLY A 241 -19.49 -17.90 25.81
C GLY A 241 -18.92 -18.58 27.05
N VAL A 242 -19.71 -18.68 28.13
CA VAL A 242 -19.27 -19.24 29.42
C VAL A 242 -20.13 -20.41 29.87
N TYR A 243 -19.56 -21.61 29.87
CA TYR A 243 -20.17 -22.79 30.47
C TYR A 243 -19.83 -22.88 31.96
N VAL A 244 -20.84 -23.01 32.83
CA VAL A 244 -20.69 -23.22 34.28
C VAL A 244 -21.12 -24.63 34.67
N GLN A 245 -20.21 -25.44 35.20
CA GLN A 245 -20.49 -26.83 35.58
C GLN A 245 -21.31 -26.94 36.88
N GLU A 246 -21.98 -28.08 37.08
CA GLU A 246 -22.73 -28.38 38.30
C GLU A 246 -21.86 -28.18 39.55
N GLN A 247 -22.43 -27.54 40.58
CA GLN A 247 -21.76 -27.17 41.85
C GLN A 247 -20.77 -26.00 41.77
N SER A 248 -20.47 -25.50 40.57
CA SER A 248 -19.68 -24.27 40.37
C SER A 248 -20.56 -23.01 40.45
N HIS A 249 -19.91 -21.88 40.78
CA HIS A 249 -20.56 -20.58 40.89
C HIS A 249 -19.85 -19.52 40.06
N LEU A 250 -20.59 -18.76 39.25
CA LEU A 250 -20.05 -17.60 38.53
C LEU A 250 -20.74 -16.32 38.99
N ILE A 251 -19.97 -15.25 39.20
CA ILE A 251 -20.47 -13.92 39.52
C ILE A 251 -19.95 -12.93 38.49
N LEU A 252 -20.87 -12.24 37.82
CA LEU A 252 -20.54 -11.15 36.91
C LEU A 252 -20.71 -9.83 37.66
N ILE A 253 -19.71 -8.96 37.62
CA ILE A 253 -19.69 -7.71 38.39
C ILE A 253 -19.38 -6.54 37.48
N GLY A 254 -20.43 -5.90 36.96
CA GLY A 254 -20.34 -4.62 36.26
C GLY A 254 -19.48 -4.61 34.99
N ASP A 255 -19.84 -3.74 34.07
CA ASP A 255 -19.01 -3.31 32.94
C ASP A 255 -18.47 -4.47 32.06
N SER A 256 -19.10 -5.65 32.09
CA SER A 256 -18.77 -6.78 31.22
C SER A 256 -19.81 -6.94 30.11
N PHE A 257 -19.36 -7.40 28.94
CA PHE A 257 -20.15 -7.47 27.73
C PHE A 257 -20.13 -8.89 27.15
N PHE A 258 -21.30 -9.41 26.81
CA PHE A 258 -21.46 -10.72 26.18
C PHE A 258 -22.24 -10.54 24.89
N CYS A 259 -21.70 -11.03 23.78
CA CYS A 259 -22.32 -10.86 22.48
C CYS A 259 -21.91 -11.96 21.49
N GLY A 260 -22.80 -12.29 20.54
CA GLY A 260 -22.45 -13.15 19.39
C GLY A 260 -22.01 -14.58 19.71
N ASN A 261 -22.09 -15.02 20.97
CA ASN A 261 -21.62 -16.35 21.35
C ASN A 261 -22.65 -17.43 21.00
N GLU A 262 -22.24 -18.49 20.31
CA GLU A 262 -23.15 -19.54 19.84
C GLU A 262 -22.96 -20.88 20.57
N PRO A 263 -24.04 -21.54 21.03
CA PRO A 263 -25.45 -21.12 20.94
C PRO A 263 -25.90 -20.14 22.04
N ASP A 264 -25.14 -20.02 23.13
CA ASP A 264 -25.51 -19.22 24.31
C ASP A 264 -24.30 -18.43 24.85
N ASP A 265 -24.54 -17.21 25.35
CA ASP A 265 -23.54 -16.39 26.06
C ASP A 265 -23.08 -17.01 27.38
N ILE A 266 -24.01 -17.53 28.18
CA ILE A 266 -23.71 -18.20 29.45
C ILE A 266 -24.72 -19.31 29.67
N GLY A 267 -24.24 -20.50 30.01
CA GLY A 267 -25.08 -21.66 30.26
C GLY A 267 -24.43 -22.70 31.15
N GLY A 268 -24.99 -23.91 31.13
CA GLY A 268 -24.54 -25.04 31.95
C GLY A 268 -25.39 -25.30 33.19
N SER A 269 -25.00 -26.32 33.96
CA SER A 269 -25.74 -26.83 35.12
C SER A 269 -25.40 -26.15 36.45
N GLY A 270 -24.40 -25.27 36.46
CA GLY A 270 -23.96 -24.51 37.62
C GLY A 270 -24.78 -23.24 37.88
N ALA A 271 -24.54 -22.62 39.03
CA ALA A 271 -25.22 -21.37 39.38
C ALA A 271 -24.41 -20.17 38.88
N TRP A 272 -25.06 -19.19 38.25
CA TRP A 272 -24.43 -17.92 37.94
C TRP A 272 -25.31 -16.74 38.34
N LYS A 273 -24.68 -15.59 38.61
CA LYS A 273 -25.36 -14.37 39.05
C LYS A 273 -24.84 -13.17 38.26
N ASN A 274 -25.77 -12.50 37.59
CA ASN A 274 -25.52 -11.18 37.01
C ASN A 274 -25.76 -10.07 38.05
N GLN A 275 -24.75 -9.24 38.34
CA GLN A 275 -24.90 -8.01 39.11
C GLN A 275 -25.08 -6.79 38.17
N LEU A 276 -25.57 -5.66 38.69
CA LEU A 276 -25.87 -4.47 37.88
C LEU A 276 -24.64 -3.99 37.09
N GLY A 277 -24.82 -3.72 35.80
CA GLY A 277 -23.82 -3.10 34.92
C GLY A 277 -23.27 -3.99 33.80
N ASN A 278 -23.64 -5.27 33.73
CA ASN A 278 -23.27 -6.14 32.60
C ASN A 278 -24.35 -6.16 31.51
N GLU A 279 -23.94 -6.33 30.26
CA GLU A 279 -24.80 -6.31 29.07
C GLU A 279 -24.68 -7.61 28.27
N PHE A 280 -25.79 -8.05 27.68
CA PHE A 280 -25.92 -9.28 26.89
C PHE A 280 -26.62 -8.92 25.58
N LEU A 281 -25.94 -9.04 24.47
CA LEU A 281 -26.45 -8.76 23.12
C LEU A 281 -26.45 -10.03 22.27
N ASN A 282 -27.33 -10.09 21.29
CA ASN A 282 -27.34 -11.22 20.36
C ASN A 282 -26.19 -11.16 19.33
N SER A 283 -25.66 -9.97 19.04
CA SER A 283 -24.57 -9.73 18.10
C SER A 283 -23.57 -8.75 18.71
N CYS A 284 -22.29 -8.91 18.38
CA CYS A 284 -21.23 -7.97 18.76
C CYS A 284 -21.19 -6.74 17.85
N GLU A 285 -21.74 -6.83 16.65
CA GLU A 285 -21.89 -5.71 15.73
C GLU A 285 -23.06 -4.83 16.18
N VAL A 286 -22.76 -3.56 16.47
CA VAL A 286 -23.76 -2.53 16.69
C VAL A 286 -23.85 -1.69 15.42
N THR A 287 -25.00 -1.75 14.75
CA THR A 287 -25.29 -0.92 13.58
C THR A 287 -25.93 0.40 14.01
N TYR A 288 -25.33 1.50 13.60
CA TYR A 288 -25.82 2.86 13.79
C TYR A 288 -26.32 3.41 12.45
N HIS A 289 -27.55 3.93 12.41
CA HIS A 289 -28.11 4.47 11.16
C HIS A 289 -28.06 5.99 11.15
N VAL A 290 -27.58 6.58 10.07
CA VAL A 290 -27.56 8.03 9.85
C VAL A 290 -28.46 8.34 8.64
N PRO A 291 -29.47 9.23 8.75
CA PRO A 291 -29.76 10.11 9.90
C PRO A 291 -30.75 9.53 10.94
N ALA A 292 -31.10 8.24 10.86
CA ALA A 292 -32.25 7.70 11.61
C ALA A 292 -32.04 7.63 13.13
N ASP A 293 -30.85 7.21 13.57
CA ASP A 293 -30.45 7.12 14.98
C ASP A 293 -29.68 8.38 15.42
N TYR A 294 -28.84 8.93 14.53
CA TYR A 294 -28.01 10.12 14.74
C TYR A 294 -28.18 11.06 13.56
N ALA A 295 -28.25 12.37 13.80
CA ALA A 295 -28.43 13.33 12.71
C ALA A 295 -27.20 13.36 11.77
N ASP A 296 -26.01 13.22 12.35
CA ASP A 296 -24.72 13.42 11.69
C ASP A 296 -23.82 12.20 11.90
N ILE A 297 -22.89 11.96 10.95
CA ILE A 297 -21.98 10.81 10.97
C ILE A 297 -21.03 10.88 12.17
N GLN A 298 -20.45 12.05 12.44
CA GLN A 298 -19.50 12.18 13.55
C GLN A 298 -20.17 11.92 14.91
N ASP A 299 -21.44 12.30 15.09
CA ASP A 299 -22.18 12.00 16.32
C ASP A 299 -22.38 10.48 16.51
N ALA A 300 -22.60 9.74 15.42
CA ALA A 300 -22.64 8.27 15.46
C ALA A 300 -21.28 7.70 15.84
N ILE A 301 -20.18 8.18 15.23
CA ILE A 301 -18.81 7.78 15.58
C ILE A 301 -18.52 8.07 17.05
N ASP A 302 -18.83 9.27 17.54
CA ASP A 302 -18.58 9.70 18.91
C ASP A 302 -19.36 8.85 19.93
N ALA A 303 -20.54 8.36 19.55
CA ALA A 303 -21.38 7.48 20.37
C ALA A 303 -20.88 6.03 20.46
N ILE A 304 -19.95 5.61 19.59
CA ILE A 304 -19.25 4.33 19.71
C ILE A 304 -18.41 4.40 20.99
N ASP A 305 -18.85 3.71 22.03
CA ASP A 305 -18.10 3.59 23.28
C ASP A 305 -17.13 2.40 23.22
N ALA A 306 -16.28 2.25 24.26
CA ALA A 306 -15.34 1.14 24.37
C ALA A 306 -16.00 -0.26 24.37
N LYS A 307 -17.34 -0.34 24.43
CA LYS A 307 -18.09 -1.60 24.35
C LYS A 307 -18.24 -2.10 22.91
N SER A 308 -18.00 -1.25 21.91
CA SER A 308 -18.13 -1.56 20.48
C SER A 308 -16.76 -1.71 19.79
N ALA A 309 -15.71 -2.06 20.56
CA ALA A 309 -14.32 -2.17 20.10
C ALA A 309 -14.05 -3.33 19.09
N PHE A 310 -15.10 -3.86 18.46
CA PHE A 310 -15.10 -5.05 17.62
C PHE A 310 -15.62 -4.78 16.20
N GLY A 311 -15.75 -3.50 15.81
CA GLY A 311 -16.35 -3.09 14.55
C GLY A 311 -17.78 -2.58 14.77
N ALA A 312 -17.92 -1.26 14.79
CA ALA A 312 -19.23 -0.63 14.71
C ALA A 312 -19.53 -0.34 13.24
N GLU A 313 -20.69 -0.77 12.76
CA GLU A 313 -21.16 -0.42 11.42
C GLU A 313 -21.96 0.88 11.52
N ILE A 314 -21.60 1.89 10.73
CA ILE A 314 -22.38 3.11 10.58
C ILE A 314 -22.94 3.11 9.16
N VAL A 315 -24.23 2.85 9.07
CA VAL A 315 -24.98 2.79 7.80
C VAL A 315 -25.57 4.17 7.51
N VAL A 316 -25.13 4.77 6.41
CA VAL A 316 -25.45 6.15 6.03
C VAL A 316 -26.40 6.16 4.83
N ALA A 317 -27.60 6.67 5.06
CA ALA A 317 -28.60 6.84 4.02
C ALA A 317 -28.18 7.93 2.99
N PRO A 318 -28.69 7.87 1.74
CA PRO A 318 -28.44 8.88 0.72
C PRO A 318 -28.63 10.31 1.23
N GLY A 319 -27.68 11.19 0.93
CA GLY A 319 -27.72 12.58 1.35
C GLY A 319 -26.36 13.27 1.29
N THR A 320 -26.34 14.55 1.64
CA THR A 320 -25.11 15.35 1.81
C THR A 320 -24.91 15.64 3.28
N TYR A 321 -23.74 15.28 3.79
CA TYR A 321 -23.33 15.40 5.18
C TYR A 321 -22.18 16.39 5.28
N ASN A 322 -22.34 17.42 6.10
CA ASN A 322 -21.51 18.62 6.06
C ASN A 322 -20.66 18.83 7.32
N GLN A 323 -20.20 17.72 7.90
CA GLN A 323 -19.28 17.70 9.03
C GLN A 323 -18.01 16.94 8.67
N PRO A 324 -16.84 17.36 9.19
CA PRO A 324 -15.61 16.59 9.04
C PRO A 324 -15.72 15.29 9.83
N ILE A 325 -15.08 14.24 9.31
CA ILE A 325 -15.08 12.91 9.89
C ILE A 325 -13.70 12.62 10.50
N ASN A 326 -13.69 12.19 11.75
CA ASN A 326 -12.51 11.67 12.42
C ASN A 326 -12.89 10.38 13.16
N THR A 327 -12.24 9.27 12.79
CA THR A 327 -12.48 7.93 13.34
C THR A 327 -11.97 7.77 14.77
N GLY A 328 -11.05 8.63 15.23
CA GLY A 328 -10.67 8.75 16.63
C GLY A 328 -9.99 7.53 17.24
N GLY A 329 -9.31 6.72 16.42
CA GLY A 329 -8.66 5.47 16.82
C GLY A 329 -9.61 4.28 16.95
N LYS A 330 -10.85 4.40 16.46
CA LYS A 330 -11.88 3.36 16.56
C LYS A 330 -11.93 2.53 15.28
N ALA A 331 -12.12 1.21 15.45
CA ALA A 331 -12.51 0.31 14.38
C ALA A 331 -13.98 0.59 14.01
N VAL A 332 -14.19 1.23 12.86
CA VAL A 332 -15.51 1.65 12.38
C VAL A 332 -15.64 1.28 10.92
N HIS A 333 -16.73 0.62 10.56
CA HIS A 333 -17.15 0.45 9.18
C HIS A 333 -18.18 1.53 8.84
N LEU A 334 -17.71 2.64 8.27
CA LEU A 334 -18.56 3.70 7.77
C LEU A 334 -18.99 3.36 6.34
N LYS A 335 -20.29 3.16 6.13
CA LYS A 335 -20.84 2.59 4.90
C LYS A 335 -22.01 3.38 4.34
N SER A 336 -21.96 3.70 3.06
CA SER A 336 -23.07 4.26 2.30
C SER A 336 -24.10 3.19 1.90
N GLU A 337 -25.39 3.48 2.08
CA GLU A 337 -26.48 2.60 1.61
C GLU A 337 -26.71 2.66 0.08
N ALA A 338 -26.18 3.70 -0.60
CA ALA A 338 -26.55 4.03 -1.97
C ALA A 338 -25.37 4.39 -2.87
N GLY A 339 -24.16 4.06 -2.44
CA GLY A 339 -22.91 4.30 -3.15
C GLY A 339 -22.51 5.78 -3.25
N PRO A 340 -21.36 6.06 -3.90
CA PRO A 340 -20.75 7.38 -3.90
C PRO A 340 -21.61 8.42 -4.66
N GLU A 341 -22.41 8.00 -5.64
CA GLU A 341 -23.28 8.91 -6.40
C GLU A 341 -24.38 9.58 -5.58
N ASN A 342 -24.77 8.99 -4.45
CA ASN A 342 -25.93 9.43 -3.68
C ASN A 342 -25.62 9.80 -2.22
N THR A 343 -24.42 9.49 -1.73
CA THR A 343 -24.01 9.74 -0.34
C THR A 343 -22.69 10.50 -0.32
N ILE A 344 -22.77 11.77 0.08
CA ILE A 344 -21.71 12.76 -0.10
C ILE A 344 -21.29 13.32 1.25
N ILE A 345 -19.99 13.33 1.53
CA ILE A 345 -19.36 14.08 2.62
C ILE A 345 -18.81 15.37 2.00
N ASP A 346 -19.41 16.51 2.32
CA ASP A 346 -19.06 17.83 1.76
C ASP A 346 -18.72 18.84 2.86
N VAL A 347 -17.43 19.16 2.98
CA VAL A 347 -16.92 20.08 4.02
C VAL A 347 -16.45 21.42 3.46
N SER A 348 -16.91 21.81 2.27
CA SER A 348 -16.46 23.00 1.51
C SER A 348 -16.39 24.32 2.33
N GLU A 349 -17.24 24.47 3.34
CA GLU A 349 -17.37 25.69 4.14
C GLU A 349 -16.49 25.70 5.41
N LEU A 350 -15.66 24.67 5.62
CA LEU A 350 -15.06 24.40 6.93
C LEU A 350 -13.53 24.54 7.00
N ASN A 351 -12.83 24.65 5.86
CA ASN A 351 -11.36 24.74 5.78
C ASN A 351 -10.63 23.66 6.60
N THR A 352 -11.06 22.40 6.42
CA THR A 352 -10.61 21.22 7.16
C THR A 352 -10.44 20.05 6.20
N ASN A 353 -9.77 19.00 6.64
CA ASN A 353 -9.85 17.68 6.01
C ASN A 353 -11.31 17.19 6.03
N ALA A 354 -11.76 16.51 4.97
CA ALA A 354 -13.09 15.90 4.96
C ALA A 354 -13.12 14.63 5.83
N VAL A 355 -12.10 13.77 5.72
CA VAL A 355 -11.94 12.54 6.52
C VAL A 355 -10.52 12.46 7.08
N GLN A 356 -10.40 12.10 8.36
CA GLN A 356 -9.14 11.92 9.08
C GLN A 356 -9.08 10.55 9.75
N ILE A 357 -8.01 9.80 9.48
CA ILE A 357 -7.67 8.51 10.09
C ILE A 357 -6.23 8.59 10.55
N VAL A 358 -6.02 9.11 11.76
CA VAL A 358 -4.72 9.65 12.21
C VAL A 358 -4.36 9.26 13.66
N ASN A 359 -5.04 8.26 14.21
CA ASN A 359 -4.99 7.88 15.62
C ASN A 359 -4.59 6.41 15.82
N GLY A 360 -3.97 5.78 14.83
CA GLY A 360 -3.49 4.40 14.89
C GLY A 360 -4.57 3.37 14.58
N GLU A 361 -5.57 3.76 13.77
CA GLU A 361 -6.60 2.87 13.26
C GLU A 361 -5.99 1.72 12.44
N GLY A 362 -6.58 0.54 12.56
CA GLY A 362 -6.20 -0.65 11.79
C GLY A 362 -7.13 -0.93 10.61
N PRO A 363 -6.97 -2.10 9.93
CA PRO A 363 -7.74 -2.44 8.73
C PRO A 363 -9.24 -2.62 8.99
N ASP A 364 -9.64 -2.82 10.25
CA ASP A 364 -11.06 -2.85 10.64
C ASP A 364 -11.72 -1.46 10.64
N THR A 365 -10.97 -0.39 10.34
CA THR A 365 -11.53 0.93 10.04
C THR A 365 -11.73 1.04 8.53
N ILE A 366 -13.00 0.97 8.11
CA ILE A 366 -13.41 0.86 6.71
C ILE A 366 -14.25 2.09 6.32
N ILE A 367 -13.93 2.73 5.19
CA ILE A 367 -14.74 3.80 4.59
C ILE A 367 -15.25 3.30 3.23
N GLU A 368 -16.57 3.10 3.10
CA GLU A 368 -17.19 2.44 1.93
C GLU A 368 -18.25 3.31 1.24
N GLY A 369 -18.04 3.59 -0.05
CA GLY A 369 -19.10 4.04 -0.96
C GLY A 369 -19.47 5.52 -0.84
N PHE A 370 -18.53 6.41 -0.56
CA PHE A 370 -18.78 7.85 -0.41
C PHE A 370 -18.13 8.68 -1.53
N THR A 371 -18.82 9.76 -1.92
CA THR A 371 -18.11 10.91 -2.52
C THR A 371 -17.63 11.82 -1.39
N ILE A 372 -16.35 12.16 -1.40
CA ILE A 372 -15.67 12.97 -0.38
C ILE A 372 -15.16 14.24 -1.06
N THR A 373 -15.68 15.40 -0.66
CA THR A 373 -15.48 16.69 -1.35
C THR A 373 -15.35 17.88 -0.41
N GLY A 374 -14.75 18.96 -0.93
CA GLY A 374 -14.70 20.26 -0.26
C GLY A 374 -13.66 20.36 0.86
N GLY A 375 -12.83 19.32 1.04
CA GLY A 375 -11.71 19.37 1.95
C GLY A 375 -10.75 20.50 1.58
N ASN A 376 -10.33 21.32 2.55
CA ASN A 376 -9.36 22.41 2.31
C ASN A 376 -8.58 22.80 3.57
N PRO A 377 -7.84 21.87 4.20
CA PRO A 377 -6.99 22.19 5.33
C PRO A 377 -5.80 23.04 4.90
N SER A 378 -5.27 23.84 5.83
CA SER A 378 -3.95 24.46 5.65
C SER A 378 -2.79 23.45 5.71
N GLY A 379 -3.08 22.21 6.10
CA GLY A 379 -2.15 21.09 6.12
C GLY A 379 -2.34 20.19 4.90
N SER A 380 -2.17 18.89 5.10
CA SER A 380 -2.19 17.89 4.04
C SER A 380 -3.46 17.02 4.06
N GLY A 381 -3.78 16.35 2.95
CA GLY A 381 -4.85 15.35 2.82
C GLY A 381 -6.25 15.94 2.75
N GLY A 382 -6.54 16.76 1.73
CA GLY A 382 -7.79 17.52 1.65
C GLY A 382 -9.04 16.65 1.83
N GLY A 383 -9.25 15.69 0.94
CA GLY A 383 -10.34 14.72 1.06
C GLY A 383 -10.09 13.73 2.19
N LEU A 384 -9.00 12.95 2.10
CA LEU A 384 -8.61 11.98 3.11
C LEU A 384 -7.17 12.20 3.58
N ALA A 385 -7.00 12.26 4.91
CA ALA A 385 -5.68 12.24 5.55
C ALA A 385 -5.52 10.97 6.38
N VAL A 386 -4.56 10.13 5.99
CA VAL A 386 -4.11 8.95 6.73
C VAL A 386 -2.70 9.20 7.31
N LEU A 387 -2.54 8.99 8.62
CA LEU A 387 -1.26 9.15 9.30
C LEU A 387 -1.00 7.98 10.26
N SER A 388 0.04 7.19 10.00
CA SER A 388 0.45 6.03 10.80
C SER A 388 -0.73 5.17 11.23
N SER A 389 -1.61 4.92 10.26
CA SER A 389 -2.87 4.19 10.39
C SER A 389 -3.04 3.35 9.13
N SER A 390 -3.75 2.24 9.24
CA SER A 390 -3.86 1.21 8.20
C SER A 390 -5.33 0.92 7.85
N PRO A 391 -6.16 1.92 7.47
CA PRO A 391 -7.56 1.69 7.11
C PRO A 391 -7.74 0.97 5.77
N THR A 392 -8.96 0.48 5.55
CA THR A 392 -9.44 0.03 4.24
C THR A 392 -10.41 1.05 3.65
N VAL A 393 -10.27 1.40 2.38
CA VAL A 393 -11.15 2.33 1.65
C VAL A 393 -11.78 1.60 0.49
N ILE A 394 -13.10 1.69 0.32
CA ILE A 394 -13.83 0.87 -0.65
C ILE A 394 -14.74 1.76 -1.50
N ASP A 395 -14.67 1.63 -2.83
CA ASP A 395 -15.57 2.27 -3.81
C ASP A 395 -15.84 3.77 -3.53
N CYS A 396 -14.78 4.52 -3.20
CA CYS A 396 -14.88 5.95 -2.86
C CYS A 396 -14.46 6.85 -4.02
N VAL A 397 -15.08 8.04 -4.07
CA VAL A 397 -14.73 9.13 -5.00
C VAL A 397 -14.19 10.31 -4.20
N PHE A 398 -13.00 10.78 -4.52
CA PHE A 398 -12.38 11.97 -3.93
C PHE A 398 -12.38 13.08 -4.95
N GLU A 399 -13.23 14.09 -4.77
CA GLU A 399 -13.37 15.17 -5.75
C GLU A 399 -13.36 16.58 -5.14
N ASN A 400 -12.85 17.56 -5.90
CA ASN A 400 -12.89 18.98 -5.53
C ASN A 400 -12.31 19.26 -4.13
N ASN A 401 -11.26 18.52 -3.74
CA ASN A 401 -10.54 18.75 -2.49
C ASN A 401 -9.25 19.51 -2.76
N SER A 402 -8.84 20.31 -1.80
CA SER A 402 -7.64 21.14 -1.84
C SER A 402 -6.79 20.87 -0.60
N SER A 403 -5.47 21.03 -0.69
CA SER A 403 -4.60 21.01 0.49
C SER A 403 -3.53 22.10 0.41
N GLY A 404 -3.21 22.70 1.57
CA GLY A 404 -2.13 23.68 1.68
C GLY A 404 -0.73 23.09 1.65
N LEU A 405 -0.62 21.75 1.68
CA LEU A 405 0.62 20.98 1.58
C LEU A 405 0.38 19.82 0.60
N ASN A 406 0.47 18.56 1.04
CA ASN A 406 0.45 17.39 0.13
C ASN A 406 -0.91 16.70 0.11
N GLY A 407 -1.24 16.03 -1.00
CA GLY A 407 -2.44 15.20 -1.14
C GLY A 407 -3.69 16.05 -1.15
N GLY A 408 -4.01 16.66 -2.29
CA GLY A 408 -5.25 17.42 -2.47
C GLY A 408 -6.47 16.53 -2.24
N GLY A 409 -6.52 15.40 -2.94
CA GLY A 409 -7.51 14.35 -2.73
C GLY A 409 -7.18 13.52 -1.50
N ILE A 410 -6.04 12.83 -1.53
CA ILE A 410 -5.64 11.84 -0.53
C ILE A 410 -4.18 12.05 -0.14
N ARG A 411 -3.89 11.97 1.16
CA ARG A 411 -2.53 11.77 1.65
C ARG A 411 -2.43 10.55 2.55
N VAL A 412 -1.41 9.72 2.32
CA VAL A 412 -1.00 8.62 3.19
C VAL A 412 0.44 8.85 3.67
N SER A 413 0.69 8.68 4.97
CA SER A 413 2.00 8.96 5.57
C SER A 413 2.30 8.07 6.77
N ALA A 414 3.52 7.51 6.86
CA ALA A 414 3.97 6.63 7.97
C ALA A 414 4.92 7.32 8.98
N ALA A 415 4.75 8.63 9.20
CA ALA A 415 5.65 9.48 9.98
C ALA A 415 6.07 8.98 11.39
N ILE A 416 5.18 8.27 12.10
CA ILE A 416 5.36 7.87 13.51
C ILE A 416 5.12 6.37 13.75
N GLY A 417 5.05 5.57 12.69
CA GLY A 417 4.69 4.14 12.71
C GLY A 417 4.10 3.71 11.38
N ASP A 418 3.87 2.41 11.23
CA ASP A 418 3.44 1.80 9.96
C ASP A 418 2.10 2.36 9.47
N ALA A 419 1.98 2.59 8.16
CA ALA A 419 0.74 2.92 7.49
C ALA A 419 0.58 2.01 6.27
N ASN A 420 -0.30 1.00 6.36
CA ASN A 420 -0.59 0.07 5.28
C ASN A 420 -2.06 0.28 4.87
N VAL A 421 -2.29 1.07 3.82
CA VAL A 421 -3.65 1.42 3.38
C VAL A 421 -4.04 0.55 2.21
N GLU A 422 -5.22 -0.05 2.30
CA GLU A 422 -5.79 -0.88 1.23
C GLU A 422 -7.00 -0.14 0.62
N PHE A 423 -6.97 0.07 -0.69
CA PHE A 423 -8.12 0.51 -1.46
C PHE A 423 -8.70 -0.69 -2.18
N LEU A 424 -10.00 -0.94 -2.02
CA LEU A 424 -10.72 -2.04 -2.67
C LEU A 424 -11.79 -1.50 -3.61
N GLY A 425 -11.92 -2.13 -4.77
CA GLY A 425 -12.87 -1.71 -5.79
C GLY A 425 -12.40 -0.47 -6.53
N ASN A 426 -13.34 0.21 -7.19
CA ASN A 426 -13.00 1.30 -8.10
C ASN A 426 -12.79 2.59 -7.32
N THR A 427 -11.60 3.18 -7.43
CA THR A 427 -11.26 4.44 -6.77
C THR A 427 -11.11 5.54 -7.80
N VAL A 428 -11.83 6.65 -7.59
CA VAL A 428 -11.76 7.83 -8.46
C VAL A 428 -11.25 9.02 -7.67
N ILE A 429 -10.17 9.65 -8.15
CA ILE A 429 -9.55 10.83 -7.55
C ILE A 429 -9.52 11.91 -8.61
N LYS A 430 -10.38 12.93 -8.48
CA LYS A 430 -10.49 13.94 -9.53
C LYS A 430 -10.67 15.39 -9.11
N ASN A 431 -10.24 16.34 -9.93
CA ASN A 431 -10.44 17.77 -9.66
C ASN A 431 -9.88 18.21 -8.30
N ASN A 432 -8.81 17.57 -7.81
CA ASN A 432 -8.20 17.92 -6.55
C ASN A 432 -6.95 18.78 -6.74
N THR A 433 -6.61 19.58 -5.73
CA THR A 433 -5.50 20.54 -5.80
C THR A 433 -4.58 20.45 -4.58
N ALA A 434 -3.26 20.45 -4.79
CA ALA A 434 -2.28 20.53 -3.72
C ALA A 434 -1.30 21.69 -3.98
N VAL A 435 -0.95 22.46 -2.95
CA VAL A 435 0.19 23.40 -3.04
C VAL A 435 1.52 22.62 -3.05
N GLY A 436 1.56 21.47 -2.39
CA GLY A 436 2.72 20.60 -2.25
C GLY A 436 2.81 19.53 -3.33
N PHE A 437 2.86 18.28 -2.88
CA PHE A 437 2.95 17.09 -3.70
C PHE A 437 1.59 16.37 -3.83
N GLY A 438 1.30 15.75 -4.97
CA GLY A 438 0.14 14.86 -5.12
C GLY A 438 -1.17 15.64 -5.14
N GLY A 439 -1.53 16.22 -6.28
CA GLY A 439 -2.82 16.90 -6.43
C GLY A 439 -3.96 15.93 -6.14
N GLY A 440 -3.89 14.73 -6.73
CA GLY A 440 -4.77 13.61 -6.44
C GLY A 440 -4.32 12.83 -5.19
N LEU A 441 -3.26 12.05 -5.32
CA LEU A 441 -2.74 11.15 -4.28
C LEU A 441 -1.29 11.51 -3.92
N SER A 442 -1.00 11.60 -2.63
CA SER A 442 0.37 11.68 -2.11
C SER A 442 0.64 10.55 -1.12
N VAL A 443 1.71 9.79 -1.36
CA VAL A 443 2.22 8.75 -0.44
C VAL A 443 3.63 9.13 -0.02
N ASP A 444 3.86 9.28 1.28
CA ASP A 444 5.14 9.74 1.80
C ASP A 444 5.61 9.02 3.09
N GLN A 445 6.90 9.14 3.37
CA GLN A 445 7.53 8.75 4.64
C GLN A 445 7.44 7.25 4.95
N GLY A 446 7.63 6.38 3.95
CA GLY A 446 7.64 4.93 4.12
C GLY A 446 6.26 4.32 4.32
N ALA A 447 5.21 5.00 3.85
CA ALA A 447 3.87 4.42 3.83
C ALA A 447 3.75 3.36 2.73
N ASN A 448 2.86 2.40 2.96
CA ASN A 448 2.52 1.37 1.99
C ASN A 448 1.07 1.56 1.55
N VAL A 449 0.83 1.58 0.24
CA VAL A 449 -0.51 1.66 -0.34
C VAL A 449 -0.70 0.53 -1.34
N GLU A 450 -1.81 -0.18 -1.23
CA GLU A 450 -2.25 -1.18 -2.21
C GLU A 450 -3.63 -0.78 -2.73
N ILE A 451 -3.80 -0.68 -4.06
CA ILE A 451 -5.09 -0.35 -4.69
C ILE A 451 -5.59 -1.51 -5.54
N VAL A 452 -6.45 -2.33 -4.96
CA VAL A 452 -7.05 -3.50 -5.59
C VAL A 452 -8.35 -3.11 -6.31
N GLY A 453 -8.23 -2.77 -7.59
CA GLY A 453 -9.33 -2.39 -8.47
C GLY A 453 -8.87 -1.39 -9.54
N GLU A 454 -9.81 -0.87 -10.33
CA GLU A 454 -9.47 0.20 -11.29
C GLU A 454 -9.22 1.50 -10.54
N LEU A 455 -8.12 2.19 -10.87
CA LEU A 455 -7.78 3.50 -10.35
C LEU A 455 -7.93 4.57 -11.44
N HIS A 456 -8.72 5.60 -11.15
CA HIS A 456 -8.86 6.77 -12.02
C HIS A 456 -8.34 8.03 -11.32
N VAL A 457 -7.31 8.67 -11.86
CA VAL A 457 -6.72 9.92 -11.37
C VAL A 457 -6.83 10.99 -12.45
N GLU A 458 -7.83 11.86 -12.32
CA GLU A 458 -8.29 12.73 -13.41
C GLU A 458 -8.33 14.22 -13.01
N ASP A 459 -7.92 15.15 -13.87
CA ASP A 459 -8.08 16.59 -13.64
C ASP A 459 -7.45 17.12 -12.31
N ASN A 460 -6.39 16.48 -11.80
CA ASN A 460 -5.77 16.93 -10.54
C ASN A 460 -4.58 17.86 -10.80
N THR A 461 -4.31 18.75 -9.84
CA THR A 461 -3.25 19.76 -9.95
C THR A 461 -2.40 19.83 -8.70
N ALA A 462 -1.07 19.81 -8.86
CA ALA A 462 -0.13 20.13 -7.80
C ALA A 462 0.70 21.36 -8.20
N GLU A 463 1.03 22.27 -7.27
CA GLU A 463 1.95 23.37 -7.63
C GLU A 463 3.40 22.88 -7.81
N PHE A 464 3.85 21.85 -7.07
CA PHE A 464 5.22 21.33 -7.18
C PHE A 464 5.33 20.02 -7.95
N ALA A 465 4.85 18.88 -7.41
CA ALA A 465 5.04 17.62 -8.13
C ALA A 465 3.93 16.60 -7.95
N GLY A 466 3.76 15.76 -8.98
CA GLY A 466 2.75 14.71 -9.03
C GLY A 466 1.35 15.32 -9.09
N GLY A 467 0.99 15.89 -10.24
CA GLY A 467 -0.34 16.48 -10.43
C GLY A 467 -1.42 15.47 -10.09
N GLY A 468 -1.29 14.26 -10.64
CA GLY A 468 -2.07 13.10 -10.27
C GLY A 468 -1.55 12.44 -8.99
N ILE A 469 -0.38 11.81 -9.09
CA ILE A 469 0.20 10.96 -8.05
C ILE A 469 1.62 11.43 -7.70
N ALA A 470 1.91 11.60 -6.42
CA ALA A 470 3.27 11.84 -5.92
C ALA A 470 3.69 10.80 -4.90
N LEU A 471 4.85 10.18 -5.13
CA LEU A 471 5.40 9.10 -4.32
C LEU A 471 6.79 9.50 -3.81
N VAL A 472 6.97 9.49 -2.48
CA VAL A 472 8.20 9.95 -1.83
C VAL A 472 8.65 8.93 -0.79
N ASP A 473 9.75 8.24 -1.05
CA ASP A 473 10.35 7.21 -0.19
C ASP A 473 9.31 6.21 0.36
N SER A 474 8.43 5.69 -0.50
CA SER A 474 7.26 4.89 -0.10
C SER A 474 6.99 3.76 -1.10
N ASP A 475 6.38 2.68 -0.64
CA ASP A 475 6.11 1.51 -1.48
C ASP A 475 4.63 1.49 -1.90
N VAL A 476 4.36 1.38 -3.21
CA VAL A 476 2.98 1.36 -3.72
C VAL A 476 2.80 0.30 -4.78
N ILE A 477 1.69 -0.45 -4.66
CA ILE A 477 1.30 -1.49 -5.60
C ILE A 477 -0.10 -1.19 -6.14
N PHE A 478 -0.23 -1.11 -7.46
CA PHE A 478 -1.50 -0.87 -8.14
C PHE A 478 -1.87 -2.10 -9.00
N PRO A 479 -2.43 -3.16 -8.41
CA PRO A 479 -2.66 -4.42 -9.13
C PRO A 479 -3.78 -4.39 -10.17
N GLY A 480 -4.64 -3.38 -10.19
CA GLY A 480 -5.63 -3.19 -11.25
C GLY A 480 -5.20 -2.15 -12.28
N ASP A 481 -5.99 -2.03 -13.35
CA ASP A 481 -5.73 -1.07 -14.41
C ASP A 481 -5.78 0.37 -13.88
N THR A 482 -4.85 1.20 -14.33
CA THR A 482 -4.63 2.54 -13.80
C THR A 482 -4.72 3.60 -14.91
N PHE A 483 -5.60 4.57 -14.72
CA PHE A 483 -5.84 5.68 -15.66
C PHE A 483 -5.44 7.00 -15.01
N ILE A 484 -4.46 7.69 -15.57
CA ILE A 484 -3.90 8.94 -15.05
C ILE A 484 -4.00 9.98 -16.16
N THR A 485 -5.06 10.81 -16.09
CA THR A 485 -5.42 11.70 -17.20
C THR A 485 -5.60 13.15 -16.81
N ASN A 486 -5.23 14.09 -17.69
CA ASN A 486 -5.49 15.52 -17.53
C ASN A 486 -4.95 16.12 -16.22
N ASN A 487 -3.83 15.59 -15.70
CA ASN A 487 -3.23 16.11 -14.48
C ASN A 487 -2.09 17.09 -14.78
N SER A 488 -1.82 18.01 -13.86
CA SER A 488 -0.79 19.04 -14.07
C SER A 488 0.04 19.36 -12.82
N ALA A 489 1.35 19.55 -13.00
CA ALA A 489 2.30 19.99 -11.96
C ALA A 489 3.56 20.67 -12.53
N GLU A 490 4.45 21.21 -11.70
CA GLU A 490 5.79 21.63 -12.17
C GLU A 490 6.64 20.39 -12.54
N VAL A 491 6.55 19.30 -11.77
CA VAL A 491 7.28 18.05 -12.00
C VAL A 491 6.34 16.84 -11.96
N GLY A 492 6.32 15.99 -12.98
CA GLY A 492 5.46 14.81 -13.05
C GLY A 492 3.99 15.19 -13.10
N GLY A 493 3.49 15.58 -14.27
CA GLY A 493 2.10 16.00 -14.45
C GLY A 493 1.14 14.89 -14.03
N GLY A 494 1.36 13.69 -14.58
CA GLY A 494 0.70 12.46 -14.14
C GLY A 494 1.28 11.93 -12.83
N ILE A 495 2.54 11.47 -12.87
CA ILE A 495 3.22 10.78 -11.78
C ILE A 495 4.58 11.45 -11.49
N ALA A 496 4.84 11.74 -10.21
CA ALA A 496 6.18 12.12 -9.74
C ALA A 496 6.70 11.12 -8.69
N ILE A 497 7.93 10.65 -8.88
CA ILE A 497 8.54 9.60 -8.07
C ILE A 497 9.89 10.06 -7.53
N SER A 498 10.06 9.94 -6.21
CA SER A 498 11.31 10.23 -5.51
C SER A 498 11.55 9.18 -4.42
N GLY A 499 12.18 8.06 -4.81
CA GLY A 499 12.49 6.94 -3.93
C GLY A 499 11.30 6.00 -3.66
N GLY A 500 11.60 4.83 -3.09
CA GLY A 500 10.63 3.76 -2.83
C GLY A 500 10.60 2.68 -3.92
N VAL A 501 9.72 1.68 -3.75
CA VAL A 501 9.44 0.63 -4.74
C VAL A 501 8.02 0.82 -5.27
N ILE A 502 7.87 0.88 -6.60
CA ILE A 502 6.55 1.06 -7.20
C ILE A 502 6.32 -0.02 -8.26
N ASP A 503 5.17 -0.66 -8.18
CA ASP A 503 4.77 -1.76 -9.05
C ASP A 503 3.34 -1.54 -9.57
N PHE A 504 3.21 -1.44 -10.90
CA PHE A 504 1.93 -1.35 -11.61
C PHE A 504 1.69 -2.61 -12.45
N PRO A 505 1.32 -3.75 -11.83
CA PRO A 505 1.20 -4.99 -12.59
C PRO A 505 -0.07 -5.09 -13.46
N GLY A 506 -1.01 -4.15 -13.31
CA GLY A 506 -2.11 -3.93 -14.27
C GLY A 506 -1.73 -2.99 -15.41
N ASP A 507 -2.59 -2.87 -16.42
CA ASP A 507 -2.31 -2.00 -17.57
C ASP A 507 -2.37 -0.52 -17.13
N THR A 508 -1.47 0.30 -17.64
CA THR A 508 -1.31 1.69 -17.20
C THR A 508 -1.48 2.68 -18.36
N PHE A 509 -2.34 3.67 -18.17
CA PHE A 509 -2.65 4.72 -19.15
C PHE A 509 -2.31 6.08 -18.56
N VAL A 510 -1.30 6.75 -19.11
CA VAL A 510 -0.84 8.09 -18.70
C VAL A 510 -1.07 9.04 -19.86
N GLU A 511 -2.18 9.79 -19.82
CA GLU A 511 -2.69 10.53 -20.98
C GLU A 511 -2.96 12.01 -20.69
N ASP A 512 -2.69 12.90 -21.65
CA ASP A 512 -3.06 14.32 -21.56
C ASP A 512 -2.54 15.07 -20.33
N ASN A 513 -1.40 14.66 -19.76
CA ASN A 513 -0.82 15.31 -18.57
C ASN A 513 0.20 16.40 -18.96
N GLU A 514 0.30 17.45 -18.13
CA GLU A 514 1.12 18.64 -18.42
C GLU A 514 2.07 18.98 -17.26
N ALA A 515 3.37 19.14 -17.55
CA ALA A 515 4.35 19.62 -16.56
C ALA A 515 5.49 20.46 -17.12
N ASP A 516 6.37 21.00 -16.28
CA ASP A 516 7.66 21.54 -16.78
C ASP A 516 8.67 20.41 -17.00
N PHE A 517 8.63 19.36 -16.16
CA PHE A 517 9.48 18.17 -16.25
C PHE A 517 8.65 16.89 -16.11
N GLY A 518 8.64 16.01 -17.12
CA GLY A 518 7.90 14.76 -17.10
C GLY A 518 6.39 14.99 -17.19
N GLY A 519 5.86 15.21 -18.39
CA GLY A 519 4.44 15.50 -18.58
C GLY A 519 3.61 14.33 -18.05
N GLY A 520 3.91 13.12 -18.52
CA GLY A 520 3.36 11.88 -17.97
C GLY A 520 4.03 11.47 -16.66
N ILE A 521 5.30 11.07 -16.73
CA ILE A 521 6.05 10.45 -15.63
C ILE A 521 7.36 11.20 -15.40
N SER A 522 7.64 11.53 -14.13
CA SER A 522 8.94 12.04 -13.68
C SER A 522 9.55 11.15 -12.61
N LEU A 523 10.77 10.69 -12.86
CA LEU A 523 11.59 9.94 -11.90
C LEU A 523 12.81 10.77 -11.48
N ILE A 524 12.91 11.04 -10.18
CA ILE A 524 14.00 11.81 -9.56
C ILE A 524 14.85 10.89 -8.64
N GLY A 525 14.57 9.58 -8.65
CA GLY A 525 15.27 8.55 -7.88
C GLY A 525 14.36 7.41 -7.46
N GLY A 526 14.95 6.25 -7.15
CA GLY A 526 14.24 5.01 -6.85
C GLY A 526 14.15 4.06 -8.05
N ASP A 527 13.58 2.87 -7.82
CA ASP A 527 13.40 1.85 -8.85
C ASP A 527 11.89 1.63 -9.06
N VAL A 528 11.45 1.71 -10.31
CA VAL A 528 10.04 1.63 -10.70
C VAL A 528 9.87 0.57 -11.77
N THR A 529 8.84 -0.27 -11.63
CA THR A 529 8.50 -1.26 -12.65
C THR A 529 7.04 -1.10 -13.06
N PHE A 530 6.78 -1.16 -14.36
CA PHE A 530 5.45 -1.25 -14.96
C PHE A 530 5.29 -2.60 -15.67
N PRO A 531 4.96 -3.70 -14.95
CA PRO A 531 4.87 -5.02 -15.58
C PRO A 531 3.73 -5.20 -16.57
N GLY A 532 2.63 -4.45 -16.42
CA GLY A 532 1.51 -4.44 -17.37
C GLY A 532 1.82 -3.66 -18.64
N ASP A 533 0.93 -3.73 -19.62
CA ASP A 533 1.08 -2.94 -20.84
C ASP A 533 0.90 -1.44 -20.49
N THR A 534 1.76 -0.59 -21.05
CA THR A 534 1.82 0.82 -20.66
C THR A 534 1.65 1.75 -21.85
N PHE A 535 0.72 2.70 -21.73
CA PHE A 535 0.38 3.71 -22.73
C PHE A 535 0.67 5.09 -22.16
N ILE A 536 1.60 5.82 -22.77
CA ILE A 536 2.01 7.17 -22.37
C ILE A 536 1.77 8.08 -23.56
N THR A 537 0.63 8.77 -23.56
CA THR A 537 0.15 9.47 -24.75
C THR A 537 -0.27 10.92 -24.53
N ASN A 538 -0.07 11.78 -25.54
CA ASN A 538 -0.53 13.18 -25.53
C ASN A 538 -0.05 14.01 -24.32
N ASN A 539 1.05 13.62 -23.68
CA ASN A 539 1.59 14.36 -22.55
C ASN A 539 2.50 15.48 -23.06
N THR A 540 2.50 16.61 -22.35
CA THR A 540 3.26 17.81 -22.72
C THR A 540 4.20 18.23 -21.60
N ALA A 541 5.46 18.52 -21.91
CA ALA A 541 6.37 19.09 -20.93
C ALA A 541 7.41 20.07 -21.49
N GLY A 542 8.16 20.77 -20.62
CA GLY A 542 9.41 21.39 -21.04
C GLY A 542 10.48 20.33 -21.34
N THR A 543 10.57 19.28 -20.52
CA THR A 543 11.54 18.19 -20.67
C THR A 543 10.87 16.85 -20.39
N GLY A 544 10.98 15.89 -21.29
CA GLY A 544 10.35 14.57 -21.18
C GLY A 544 8.83 14.67 -21.27
N GLY A 545 8.29 14.81 -22.49
CA GLY A 545 6.85 14.97 -22.68
C GLY A 545 6.09 13.78 -22.08
N GLY A 546 6.46 12.57 -22.48
CA GLY A 546 6.00 11.34 -21.85
C GLY A 546 6.73 11.06 -20.53
N ILE A 547 8.04 10.82 -20.59
CA ILE A 547 8.87 10.38 -19.46
C ILE A 547 10.10 11.29 -19.30
N VAL A 548 10.43 11.66 -18.06
CA VAL A 548 11.77 12.12 -17.69
C VAL A 548 12.36 11.25 -16.59
N ALA A 549 13.63 10.86 -16.73
CA ALA A 549 14.40 10.16 -15.70
C ALA A 549 15.69 10.92 -15.38
N GLU A 550 15.75 11.52 -14.20
CA GLU A 550 16.91 12.29 -13.70
C GLU A 550 17.87 11.42 -12.86
N ASP A 551 17.34 10.45 -12.11
CA ASP A 551 18.10 9.47 -11.33
C ASP A 551 17.22 8.22 -11.10
N GLY A 552 17.81 7.08 -10.78
CA GLY A 552 17.10 5.81 -10.61
C GLY A 552 16.81 5.08 -11.93
N THR A 553 15.95 4.05 -11.86
CA THR A 553 15.63 3.20 -13.02
C THR A 553 14.13 2.99 -13.18
N ILE A 554 13.63 3.11 -14.42
CA ILE A 554 12.30 2.65 -14.82
C ILE A 554 12.44 1.40 -15.70
N GLU A 555 11.70 0.35 -15.38
CA GLU A 555 11.62 -0.88 -16.17
C GLU A 555 10.18 -1.08 -16.68
N PHE A 556 10.04 -1.35 -17.98
CA PHE A 556 8.76 -1.70 -18.62
C PHE A 556 8.81 -3.13 -19.18
N PRO A 557 8.51 -4.16 -18.38
CA PRO A 557 8.46 -5.54 -18.86
C PRO A 557 7.31 -5.84 -19.82
N GLY A 558 6.19 -5.11 -19.71
CA GLY A 558 5.05 -5.20 -20.62
C GLY A 558 5.25 -4.41 -21.91
N ASP A 559 4.30 -4.54 -22.85
CA ASP A 559 4.37 -3.79 -24.11
C ASP A 559 4.17 -2.30 -23.83
N THR A 560 5.00 -1.44 -24.42
CA THR A 560 5.04 0.00 -24.10
C THR A 560 4.84 0.86 -25.32
N PHE A 561 3.91 1.82 -25.21
CA PHE A 561 3.52 2.77 -26.25
C PHE A 561 3.75 4.19 -25.75
N VAL A 562 4.75 4.89 -26.29
CA VAL A 562 5.04 6.30 -26.01
C VAL A 562 4.69 7.11 -27.26
N GLU A 563 3.48 7.68 -27.28
CA GLU A 563 2.89 8.22 -28.51
C GLU A 563 2.42 9.67 -28.38
N ASP A 564 2.59 10.47 -29.42
CA ASP A 564 2.00 11.82 -29.52
C ASP A 564 2.39 12.77 -28.37
N ASN A 565 3.54 12.57 -27.71
CA ASN A 565 4.00 13.44 -26.63
C ASN A 565 4.85 14.61 -27.17
N GLU A 566 4.79 15.75 -26.48
CA GLU A 566 5.45 17.00 -26.90
C GLU A 566 6.37 17.57 -25.80
N ALA A 567 7.61 17.94 -26.14
CA ALA A 567 8.48 18.66 -25.22
C ALA A 567 9.55 19.56 -25.88
N ASP A 568 10.27 20.39 -25.13
CA ASP A 568 11.47 21.05 -25.69
C ASP A 568 12.64 20.06 -25.83
N PHE A 569 12.75 19.11 -24.89
CA PHE A 569 13.77 18.05 -24.89
C PHE A 569 13.13 16.70 -24.60
N GLY A 570 13.27 15.73 -25.52
CA GLY A 570 12.73 14.38 -25.34
C GLY A 570 11.21 14.38 -25.40
N GLY A 571 10.63 14.40 -26.61
CA GLY A 571 9.18 14.45 -26.78
C GLY A 571 8.53 13.24 -26.13
N GLY A 572 9.02 12.05 -26.46
CA GLY A 572 8.66 10.81 -25.75
C GLY A 572 9.39 10.69 -24.41
N ILE A 573 10.72 10.57 -24.45
CA ILE A 573 11.55 10.23 -23.28
C ILE A 573 12.75 11.18 -23.18
N ALA A 574 13.06 11.66 -21.98
CA ALA A 574 14.28 12.40 -21.66
C ALA A 574 15.06 11.75 -20.51
N LEU A 575 16.35 11.50 -20.71
CA LEU A 575 17.26 10.88 -19.73
C LEU A 575 18.36 11.87 -19.34
N ILE A 576 18.41 12.22 -18.05
CA ILE A 576 19.32 13.25 -17.50
C ILE A 576 20.03 12.71 -16.25
N GLY A 577 20.45 11.44 -16.30
CA GLY A 577 21.16 10.76 -15.22
C GLY A 577 20.49 9.48 -14.73
N GLY A 578 19.20 9.29 -15.03
CA GLY A 578 18.47 8.05 -14.79
C GLY A 578 18.47 7.12 -16.01
N ASP A 579 18.04 5.89 -15.79
CA ASP A 579 17.97 4.82 -16.78
C ASP A 579 16.51 4.40 -17.05
N VAL A 580 16.22 4.05 -18.30
CA VAL A 580 14.95 3.41 -18.69
C VAL A 580 15.24 2.16 -19.51
N THR A 581 14.57 1.06 -19.17
CA THR A 581 14.71 -0.25 -19.82
C THR A 581 13.35 -0.77 -20.25
N PHE A 582 13.28 -1.44 -21.40
CA PHE A 582 12.02 -1.97 -21.92
C PHE A 582 12.11 -3.45 -22.30
N PRO A 583 12.11 -4.39 -21.35
CA PRO A 583 12.13 -5.80 -21.70
C PRO A 583 10.99 -6.23 -22.65
N GLY A 584 9.84 -5.54 -22.70
CA GLY A 584 8.73 -5.82 -23.64
C GLY A 584 8.83 -5.13 -25.02
N ASP A 585 7.85 -5.37 -25.90
CA ASP A 585 7.80 -4.69 -27.21
C ASP A 585 7.59 -3.18 -27.00
N THR A 586 8.41 -2.35 -27.63
CA THR A 586 8.39 -0.89 -27.42
C THR A 586 8.14 -0.11 -28.70
N PHE A 587 7.19 0.83 -28.63
CA PHE A 587 6.80 1.73 -29.69
C PHE A 587 6.92 3.18 -29.22
N ILE A 588 7.82 3.94 -29.82
CA ILE A 588 8.02 5.38 -29.56
C ILE A 588 7.63 6.10 -30.85
N THR A 589 6.40 6.61 -30.91
CA THR A 589 5.81 7.08 -32.17
C THR A 589 5.24 8.49 -32.11
N ASN A 590 5.35 9.23 -33.22
CA ASN A 590 4.72 10.54 -33.40
C ASN A 590 5.07 11.60 -32.32
N ASN A 591 6.17 11.43 -31.58
CA ASN A 591 6.55 12.39 -30.55
C ASN A 591 7.29 13.58 -31.19
N THR A 592 7.09 14.77 -30.62
CA THR A 592 7.64 16.01 -31.15
C THR A 592 8.51 16.72 -30.11
N ALA A 593 9.69 17.19 -30.50
CA ALA A 593 10.51 17.99 -29.61
C ALA A 593 11.38 19.08 -30.25
N GLY A 594 11.96 19.95 -29.44
CA GLY A 594 13.10 20.77 -29.85
C GLY A 594 14.32 19.91 -30.17
N SER A 595 14.69 19.00 -29.26
CA SER A 595 15.75 18.00 -29.46
C SER A 595 15.31 16.62 -28.96
N GLY A 596 15.55 15.57 -29.75
CA GLY A 596 15.14 14.22 -29.40
C GLY A 596 13.63 14.04 -29.49
N GLY A 597 13.08 13.94 -30.70
CA GLY A 597 11.63 13.85 -30.90
C GLY A 597 11.06 12.66 -30.15
N GLY A 598 11.62 11.47 -30.41
CA GLY A 598 11.36 10.28 -29.60
C GLY A 598 12.11 10.33 -28.27
N ILE A 599 13.43 10.40 -28.32
CA ILE A 599 14.32 10.23 -27.16
C ILE A 599 15.39 11.32 -27.09
N TYR A 600 15.62 11.84 -25.90
CA TYR A 600 16.76 12.70 -25.56
C TYR A 600 17.63 12.05 -24.49
N VAL A 601 18.94 11.95 -24.72
CA VAL A 601 19.93 11.47 -23.76
C VAL A 601 20.92 12.60 -23.47
N GLY A 602 20.88 13.18 -22.26
CA GLY A 602 21.80 14.23 -21.83
C GLY A 602 23.19 13.71 -21.42
N ASP A 603 24.13 14.62 -21.14
CA ASP A 603 25.55 14.34 -20.81
C ASP A 603 25.80 13.19 -19.81
N ASP A 604 24.95 13.07 -18.77
CA ASP A 604 25.06 12.03 -17.72
C ASP A 604 24.01 10.91 -17.90
N GLY A 605 23.15 10.98 -18.91
CA GLY A 605 22.12 9.99 -19.21
C GLY A 605 22.70 8.78 -19.94
N THR A 606 22.10 7.60 -19.70
CA THR A 606 22.42 6.38 -20.42
C THR A 606 21.15 5.72 -20.93
N ILE A 607 21.18 5.23 -22.17
CA ILE A 607 20.12 4.35 -22.69
C ILE A 607 20.73 3.09 -23.29
N ALA A 608 20.21 1.95 -22.87
CA ALA A 608 20.55 0.64 -23.39
C ALA A 608 19.29 -0.05 -23.92
N MET A 609 19.08 0.05 -25.24
CA MET A 609 18.01 -0.66 -25.94
C MET A 609 18.40 -2.10 -26.34
N HIS A 610 19.46 -2.69 -25.77
CA HIS A 610 19.88 -4.05 -26.10
C HIS A 610 19.39 -5.13 -25.12
N ASP A 611 18.76 -4.74 -24.01
CA ASP A 611 18.16 -5.66 -23.03
C ASP A 611 16.67 -5.96 -23.32
N LEU A 612 16.22 -5.69 -24.55
CA LEU A 612 14.82 -5.78 -24.96
C LEU A 612 14.48 -7.19 -25.47
N THR A 613 13.28 -7.68 -25.18
CA THR A 613 12.66 -8.76 -25.94
C THR A 613 11.62 -8.15 -26.87
N GLY A 614 12.00 -7.88 -28.12
CA GLY A 614 11.13 -7.15 -29.04
C GLY A 614 11.87 -5.99 -29.69
N SER A 615 12.00 -6.01 -31.00
CA SER A 615 12.75 -5.01 -31.75
C SER A 615 12.15 -3.61 -31.55
N PRO A 616 12.83 -2.67 -30.84
CA PRO A 616 12.25 -1.37 -30.49
C PRO A 616 11.97 -0.57 -31.77
N LYS A 617 10.84 0.12 -31.78
CA LYS A 617 10.40 0.92 -32.93
C LYS A 617 10.32 2.39 -32.59
N VAL A 618 11.20 3.18 -33.19
CA VAL A 618 11.21 4.63 -33.09
C VAL A 618 10.74 5.19 -34.43
N VAL A 619 9.47 5.61 -34.50
CA VAL A 619 8.78 5.83 -35.78
C VAL A 619 8.08 7.20 -35.84
N ASN A 620 8.20 7.93 -36.95
CA ASN A 620 7.51 9.19 -37.22
C ASN A 620 7.74 10.29 -36.16
N ASN A 621 8.87 10.26 -35.43
CA ASN A 621 9.16 11.29 -34.45
C ASN A 621 9.83 12.50 -35.13
N SER A 622 9.59 13.70 -34.59
CA SER A 622 10.03 14.96 -35.20
C SER A 622 10.78 15.84 -34.21
N ALA A 623 11.94 16.38 -34.60
CA ALA A 623 12.63 17.38 -33.79
C ALA A 623 13.47 18.38 -34.58
N SER A 624 14.04 19.41 -33.95
CA SER A 624 15.08 20.21 -34.64
C SER A 624 16.39 19.43 -34.75
N GLN A 625 16.72 18.59 -33.77
CA GLN A 625 17.90 17.72 -33.78
C GLN A 625 17.52 16.35 -33.22
N GLY A 626 17.88 15.27 -33.91
CA GLY A 626 17.58 13.91 -33.47
C GLY A 626 16.08 13.61 -33.53
N GLY A 627 15.53 13.39 -34.72
CA GLY A 627 14.08 13.16 -34.89
C GLY A 627 13.63 11.95 -34.07
N GLY A 628 14.31 10.83 -34.24
CA GLY A 628 14.13 9.65 -33.38
C GLY A 628 14.86 9.81 -32.04
N LEU A 629 16.18 10.06 -32.07
CA LEU A 629 17.02 10.10 -30.88
C LEU A 629 18.07 11.22 -30.96
N TYR A 630 18.22 11.96 -29.87
CA TYR A 630 19.33 12.90 -29.64
C TYR A 630 20.22 12.39 -28.51
N ASN A 631 21.53 12.32 -28.74
CA ASN A 631 22.50 11.79 -27.77
C ASN A 631 23.63 12.77 -27.47
N GLU A 632 23.76 13.15 -26.20
CA GLU A 632 24.93 13.80 -25.59
C GLU A 632 25.63 12.89 -24.56
N GLY A 633 24.95 11.85 -24.07
CA GLY A 633 25.46 10.87 -23.12
C GLY A 633 25.90 9.56 -23.77
N GLU A 634 25.47 8.43 -23.19
CA GLU A 634 25.78 7.08 -23.67
C GLU A 634 24.52 6.38 -24.21
N ALA A 635 24.50 6.09 -25.51
CA ALA A 635 23.41 5.38 -26.18
C ALA A 635 23.91 4.08 -26.82
N SER A 636 23.29 2.96 -26.45
CA SER A 636 23.47 1.65 -27.09
C SER A 636 22.14 1.17 -27.63
N ILE A 637 22.05 1.03 -28.96
CA ILE A 637 20.85 0.57 -29.66
C ILE A 637 21.14 -0.71 -30.45
N ASP A 638 20.29 -1.71 -30.28
CA ASP A 638 20.47 -3.06 -30.82
C ASP A 638 19.12 -3.65 -31.28
N GLU A 639 19.15 -4.47 -32.32
CA GLU A 639 18.02 -5.25 -32.85
C GLU A 639 16.69 -4.48 -33.06
N GLY A 640 16.70 -3.27 -33.64
CA GLY A 640 15.51 -2.39 -33.72
C GLY A 640 15.30 -1.65 -35.05
N LEU A 641 14.31 -0.76 -35.07
CA LEU A 641 13.91 0.04 -36.24
C LEU A 641 13.78 1.53 -35.90
N PHE A 642 14.46 2.37 -36.69
CA PHE A 642 14.21 3.81 -36.78
C PHE A 642 13.59 4.10 -38.15
N GLU A 643 12.32 4.50 -38.18
CA GLU A 643 11.56 4.69 -39.42
C GLU A 643 10.91 6.07 -39.52
N ASN A 644 11.04 6.74 -40.67
CA ASN A 644 10.34 7.99 -41.00
C ASN A 644 10.48 9.10 -39.95
N ASN A 645 11.58 9.11 -39.20
CA ASN A 645 11.84 10.19 -38.25
C ASN A 645 12.42 11.41 -38.99
N HIS A 646 12.07 12.60 -38.52
CA HIS A 646 12.40 13.86 -39.20
C HIS A 646 13.12 14.84 -38.27
N ALA A 647 14.23 15.44 -38.73
CA ALA A 647 14.83 16.56 -38.03
C ALA A 647 15.60 17.54 -38.92
N ASN A 648 16.09 18.66 -38.39
CA ASN A 648 17.01 19.51 -39.19
C ASN A 648 18.42 18.89 -39.28
N ALA A 649 18.79 18.07 -38.29
CA ALA A 649 19.98 17.23 -38.30
C ALA A 649 19.73 15.93 -37.52
N GLY A 650 20.16 14.79 -38.07
CA GLY A 650 19.98 13.46 -37.49
C GLY A 650 18.52 13.05 -37.51
N GLY A 651 17.96 12.77 -38.69
CA GLY A 651 16.55 12.39 -38.83
C GLY A 651 16.20 11.21 -37.92
N GLY A 652 16.95 10.11 -38.04
CA GLY A 652 16.91 9.00 -37.10
C GLY A 652 17.61 9.36 -35.78
N VAL A 653 18.92 9.64 -35.83
CA VAL A 653 19.77 9.88 -34.66
C VAL A 653 20.70 11.08 -34.87
N TYR A 654 20.77 11.94 -33.86
CA TYR A 654 21.81 12.98 -33.75
C TYR A 654 22.73 12.67 -32.56
N ASN A 655 24.00 12.38 -32.83
CA ASN A 655 25.02 12.17 -31.81
C ASN A 655 25.89 13.43 -31.65
N ALA A 656 25.63 14.19 -30.59
CA ALA A 656 26.27 15.46 -30.27
C ALA A 656 27.69 15.29 -29.69
N GLY A 657 28.47 16.36 -29.68
CA GLY A 657 29.87 16.34 -29.24
C GLY A 657 30.01 15.92 -27.77
N GLY A 658 30.74 14.83 -27.53
CA GLY A 658 30.88 14.22 -26.20
C GLY A 658 30.09 12.92 -26.04
N GLY A 659 29.03 12.73 -26.86
CA GLY A 659 28.20 11.54 -26.84
C GLY A 659 28.89 10.29 -27.38
N THR A 660 28.54 9.14 -26.82
CA THR A 660 28.94 7.80 -27.28
C THR A 660 27.72 7.05 -27.79
N LEU A 661 27.71 6.69 -29.07
CA LEU A 661 26.65 5.94 -29.73
C LEU A 661 27.21 4.59 -30.22
N SER A 662 26.59 3.50 -29.79
CA SER A 662 26.82 2.15 -30.30
C SER A 662 25.55 1.65 -30.97
N VAL A 663 25.66 1.28 -32.25
CA VAL A 663 24.57 0.81 -33.09
C VAL A 663 24.91 -0.59 -33.61
N GLN A 664 24.02 -1.54 -33.38
CA GLN A 664 24.20 -2.93 -33.79
C GLN A 664 22.88 -3.50 -34.31
N ASP A 665 22.90 -4.30 -35.38
CA ASP A 665 21.71 -5.01 -35.90
C ASP A 665 20.42 -4.13 -36.05
N MET A 666 20.59 -2.84 -36.40
CA MET A 666 19.49 -1.86 -36.54
C MET A 666 19.05 -1.68 -37.99
N GLU A 667 17.77 -1.37 -38.20
CA GLU A 667 17.22 -0.89 -39.47
C GLU A 667 16.92 0.63 -39.38
N PHE A 668 17.46 1.41 -40.31
CA PHE A 668 17.16 2.83 -40.49
C PHE A 668 16.50 3.05 -41.84
N VAL A 669 15.20 3.34 -41.84
CA VAL A 669 14.37 3.41 -43.07
C VAL A 669 13.68 4.75 -43.19
N GLY A 670 13.83 5.44 -44.33
CA GLY A 670 13.02 6.63 -44.64
C GLY A 670 13.24 7.84 -43.72
N ASN A 671 14.30 7.86 -42.90
CA ASN A 671 14.53 8.98 -42.00
C ASN A 671 15.07 10.19 -42.77
N SER A 672 14.56 11.39 -42.46
CA SER A 672 14.82 12.59 -43.23
C SER A 672 15.45 13.71 -42.39
N ALA A 673 16.39 14.44 -42.99
CA ALA A 673 17.06 15.56 -42.36
C ALA A 673 17.11 16.85 -43.22
N GLY A 674 16.73 17.99 -42.65
CA GLY A 674 16.92 19.33 -43.23
C GLY A 674 15.70 20.24 -43.15
N ASP A 675 15.95 21.56 -43.14
CA ASP A 675 14.89 22.58 -43.28
C ASP A 675 14.45 22.72 -44.75
N ASP A 676 13.15 22.97 -44.97
CA ASP A 676 12.56 23.47 -46.23
C ASP A 676 13.21 24.77 -46.77
N ASP A 677 14.10 25.43 -46.01
CA ASP A 677 14.66 26.76 -46.26
C ASP A 677 16.21 26.81 -46.34
N THR A 678 16.82 25.96 -47.18
CA THR A 678 18.06 26.21 -47.96
C THR A 678 19.49 26.19 -47.33
N THR A 679 20.39 25.50 -48.06
CA THR A 679 21.84 25.74 -48.32
C THR A 679 22.97 25.14 -47.45
N LEU A 680 22.73 24.33 -46.43
CA LEU A 680 23.79 23.59 -45.71
C LEU A 680 23.48 22.08 -45.59
N LEU A 681 23.26 21.41 -46.72
CA LEU A 681 22.93 19.98 -46.83
C LEU A 681 24.08 19.01 -46.45
N THR A 682 25.29 19.47 -46.14
CA THR A 682 26.45 18.58 -45.98
C THR A 682 26.66 18.04 -44.57
N THR A 683 25.82 18.40 -43.59
CA THR A 683 25.98 18.02 -42.17
C THR A 683 24.72 17.39 -41.55
N ALA A 684 23.67 17.12 -42.34
CA ALA A 684 22.35 16.84 -41.79
C ALA A 684 22.07 15.36 -41.47
N GLY A 685 22.67 14.36 -42.13
CA GLY A 685 22.53 12.92 -41.80
C GLY A 685 21.08 12.44 -41.59
N GLY A 686 20.44 11.91 -42.63
CA GLY A 686 19.06 11.40 -42.58
C GLY A 686 18.88 10.29 -41.55
N ALA A 687 19.71 9.25 -41.59
CA ALA A 687 19.67 8.21 -40.56
C ALA A 687 20.44 8.64 -39.32
N ILE A 688 21.72 9.00 -39.48
CA ILE A 688 22.61 9.35 -38.36
C ILE A 688 23.45 10.57 -38.71
N ALA A 689 23.48 11.57 -37.83
CA ALA A 689 24.41 12.68 -37.86
C ALA A 689 25.31 12.65 -36.61
N SER A 690 26.63 12.68 -36.79
CA SER A 690 27.61 12.65 -35.70
C SER A 690 28.49 13.90 -35.70
N GLU A 691 28.66 14.52 -34.54
CA GLU A 691 29.60 15.64 -34.38
C GLU A 691 31.07 15.18 -34.33
N MET A 692 32.02 16.11 -34.58
CA MET A 692 33.45 15.79 -34.68
C MET A 692 34.07 15.18 -33.42
N ASP A 693 33.57 15.58 -32.25
CA ASP A 693 34.07 15.14 -30.94
C ASP A 693 33.20 14.04 -30.31
N ALA A 694 32.21 13.51 -31.06
CA ALA A 694 31.38 12.37 -30.66
C ALA A 694 32.05 11.03 -31.03
N THR A 695 31.66 9.96 -30.35
CA THR A 695 32.05 8.58 -30.69
C THR A 695 30.84 7.85 -31.23
N THR A 696 30.90 7.39 -32.48
CA THR A 696 29.83 6.61 -33.12
C THR A 696 30.41 5.31 -33.65
N GLU A 697 29.88 4.17 -33.24
CA GLU A 697 30.29 2.83 -33.68
C GLU A 697 29.07 2.08 -34.24
N ILE A 698 29.19 1.51 -35.44
CA ILE A 698 28.05 0.91 -36.15
C ILE A 698 28.46 -0.47 -36.71
N GLY A 699 27.68 -1.50 -36.40
CA GLY A 699 27.85 -2.87 -36.90
C GLY A 699 26.53 -3.51 -37.34
N ASP A 700 26.62 -4.44 -38.30
CA ASP A 700 25.53 -5.29 -38.80
C ASP A 700 24.17 -4.59 -39.07
N SER A 701 24.18 -3.29 -39.37
CA SER A 701 22.97 -2.46 -39.50
C SER A 701 22.61 -2.17 -40.97
N THR A 702 21.33 -1.95 -41.24
CA THR A 702 20.79 -1.66 -42.58
C THR A 702 20.31 -0.22 -42.66
N PHE A 703 20.71 0.49 -43.71
CA PHE A 703 20.31 1.86 -43.99
C PHE A 703 19.60 1.91 -45.35
N CYS A 704 18.37 2.41 -45.36
CA CYS A 704 17.58 2.52 -46.58
C CYS A 704 16.79 3.83 -46.67
N GLN A 705 16.84 4.46 -47.85
CA GLN A 705 16.02 5.64 -48.18
C GLN A 705 16.11 6.82 -47.18
N ASN A 706 17.25 6.99 -46.50
CA ASN A 706 17.40 8.11 -45.58
C ASN A 706 17.92 9.36 -46.31
N THR A 707 17.21 10.48 -46.21
CA THR A 707 17.53 11.72 -46.92
C THR A 707 18.14 12.77 -45.98
N PRO A 708 19.14 13.56 -46.41
CA PRO A 708 19.78 13.58 -47.73
C PRO A 708 20.92 12.56 -47.88
N THR A 709 21.40 11.99 -46.77
CA THR A 709 22.45 10.96 -46.75
C THR A 709 22.23 10.07 -45.54
N ASP A 710 22.48 8.75 -45.63
CA ASP A 710 22.32 7.85 -44.48
C ASP A 710 23.11 8.32 -43.26
N ILE A 711 24.44 8.44 -43.39
CA ILE A 711 25.31 8.81 -42.27
C ILE A 711 26.14 10.05 -42.61
N SER A 712 26.17 11.02 -41.71
CA SER A 712 27.05 12.20 -41.77
C SER A 712 27.92 12.31 -40.52
N GLY A 713 29.14 12.80 -40.66
CA GLY A 713 30.11 12.93 -39.56
C GLY A 713 31.05 11.73 -39.38
N PRO A 714 31.89 11.73 -38.33
CA PRO A 714 32.80 10.62 -38.04
C PRO A 714 32.06 9.43 -37.43
N TRP A 715 32.41 8.22 -37.87
CA TRP A 715 31.94 6.97 -37.27
C TRP A 715 32.96 5.85 -37.52
N ASN A 716 32.87 4.80 -36.71
CA ASN A 716 33.69 3.60 -36.79
C ASN A 716 32.85 2.43 -37.31
N ASP A 717 33.28 1.86 -38.45
CA ASP A 717 32.67 0.67 -39.03
C ASP A 717 33.16 -0.60 -38.31
N LEU A 718 32.24 -1.28 -37.63
CA LEU A 718 32.48 -2.57 -36.99
C LEU A 718 32.28 -3.75 -37.97
N GLY A 719 31.79 -3.48 -39.19
CA GLY A 719 31.51 -4.46 -40.24
C GLY A 719 30.05 -4.91 -40.28
N GLY A 720 29.64 -5.55 -41.38
CA GLY A 720 28.28 -6.11 -41.53
C GLY A 720 27.21 -5.14 -42.01
N ASN A 721 27.50 -3.83 -42.00
CA ASN A 721 26.56 -2.79 -42.41
C ASN A 721 26.16 -2.88 -43.90
N THR A 722 24.88 -2.69 -44.18
CA THR A 722 24.32 -2.65 -45.54
C THR A 722 23.65 -1.30 -45.81
N PHE A 723 23.86 -0.79 -47.02
CA PHE A 723 23.27 0.47 -47.50
C PHE A 723 22.50 0.14 -48.76
N SER A 724 21.21 0.50 -48.80
CA SER A 724 20.33 0.19 -49.92
C SER A 724 20.93 0.68 -51.24
N ALA A 725 20.82 -0.14 -52.28
CA ALA A 725 21.19 0.31 -53.61
C ALA A 725 20.30 1.50 -54.00
N PRO A 726 20.78 2.46 -54.80
CA PRO A 726 20.00 3.64 -55.17
C PRO A 726 18.62 3.36 -55.77
N ALA A 727 18.35 2.14 -56.25
CA ALA A 727 17.10 1.73 -56.90
C ALA A 727 16.28 0.69 -56.11
N ASP A 728 16.74 0.31 -54.92
CA ASP A 728 16.02 -0.57 -54.00
C ASP A 728 15.05 0.31 -53.20
N LEU A 729 13.83 0.43 -53.72
CA LEU A 729 12.80 1.35 -53.26
C LEU A 729 11.88 0.75 -52.20
N ASN A 730 11.88 -0.57 -52.02
CA ASN A 730 11.13 -1.23 -50.95
C ASN A 730 12.03 -1.77 -49.82
N CYS A 731 13.35 -1.54 -49.92
CA CYS A 731 14.36 -1.89 -48.93
C CYS A 731 14.48 -3.40 -48.67
N ASP A 732 14.11 -4.26 -49.63
CA ASP A 732 14.18 -5.72 -49.47
C ASP A 732 15.56 -6.31 -49.80
N GLY A 733 16.50 -5.46 -50.20
CA GLY A 733 17.87 -5.81 -50.54
C GLY A 733 18.06 -6.26 -51.98
N VAL A 734 17.01 -6.24 -52.82
CA VAL A 734 17.06 -6.65 -54.23
C VAL A 734 16.25 -5.68 -55.09
N VAL A 735 16.89 -5.08 -56.10
CA VAL A 735 16.17 -4.27 -57.09
C VAL A 735 15.38 -5.18 -58.05
N ASP A 736 14.08 -5.30 -57.84
CA ASP A 736 13.20 -6.15 -58.62
C ASP A 736 11.87 -5.49 -59.06
N VAL A 737 10.86 -6.33 -59.33
CA VAL A 737 9.56 -5.86 -59.79
C VAL A 737 8.81 -5.07 -58.73
N PHE A 738 9.08 -5.27 -57.44
CA PHE A 738 8.45 -4.55 -56.36
C PHE A 738 8.95 -3.10 -56.30
N ASP A 739 10.24 -2.85 -56.51
CA ASP A 739 10.76 -1.48 -56.64
C ASP A 739 10.20 -0.76 -57.86
N LEU A 740 10.07 -1.49 -58.97
CA LEU A 740 9.43 -0.94 -60.16
C LEU A 740 7.98 -0.53 -59.88
N LEU A 741 7.26 -1.30 -59.06
CA LEU A 741 5.89 -0.95 -58.69
C LEU A 741 5.89 0.30 -57.82
N THR A 742 6.79 0.41 -56.83
CA THR A 742 6.95 1.62 -56.00
C THR A 742 7.24 2.85 -56.87
N LEU A 743 8.20 2.77 -57.79
CA LEU A 743 8.53 3.86 -58.71
C LEU A 743 7.34 4.28 -59.58
N LEU A 744 6.55 3.32 -60.05
CA LEU A 744 5.39 3.60 -60.89
C LEU A 744 4.20 4.18 -60.11
N GLU A 745 4.10 3.91 -58.81
CA GLU A 745 3.08 4.50 -57.94
C GLU A 745 3.29 6.00 -57.75
N ASP A 746 4.55 6.44 -57.63
CA ASP A 746 4.90 7.84 -57.40
C ASP A 746 5.13 8.65 -58.69
N TRP A 747 4.84 8.07 -59.86
CA TRP A 747 5.14 8.66 -61.16
C TRP A 747 4.56 10.07 -61.35
N GLY A 748 5.44 11.07 -61.53
CA GLY A 748 5.05 12.47 -61.68
C GLY A 748 6.02 13.45 -61.03
N ALA A 749 5.59 14.69 -60.86
CA ALA A 749 6.40 15.69 -60.16
C ALA A 749 6.35 15.43 -58.65
N CYS A 750 7.51 15.47 -57.98
CA CYS A 750 7.60 15.37 -56.53
C CYS A 750 6.90 16.58 -55.88
N SER A 751 6.02 16.34 -54.91
CA SER A 751 5.43 17.40 -54.09
C SER A 751 6.44 18.03 -53.15
N ASP A 752 7.42 17.24 -52.70
CA ASP A 752 8.57 17.64 -51.90
C ASP A 752 9.83 16.94 -52.44
N PRO A 753 10.85 17.66 -52.93
CA PRO A 753 12.10 17.07 -53.41
C PRO A 753 12.93 16.36 -52.32
N ALA A 754 12.70 16.63 -51.03
CA ALA A 754 13.40 15.97 -49.92
C ALA A 754 12.77 14.63 -49.50
N ASP A 755 11.56 14.36 -49.98
CA ASP A 755 10.72 13.19 -49.65
C ASP A 755 10.21 12.52 -50.94
N CYS A 756 11.13 12.26 -51.86
CA CYS A 756 10.83 11.67 -53.17
C CYS A 756 11.81 10.53 -53.52
N PRO A 757 11.81 9.42 -52.75
CA PRO A 757 12.81 8.36 -52.89
C PRO A 757 12.80 7.68 -54.26
N ALA A 758 11.69 7.75 -55.02
CA ALA A 758 11.58 7.23 -56.38
C ALA A 758 12.17 8.15 -57.48
N ASP A 759 12.56 9.39 -57.16
CA ASP A 759 13.29 10.30 -58.06
C ASP A 759 14.79 9.98 -57.99
N LEU A 760 15.18 8.92 -58.69
CA LEU A 760 16.52 8.36 -58.65
C LEU A 760 17.60 9.26 -59.25
N ASN A 761 17.22 10.38 -59.89
CA ASN A 761 18.15 11.33 -60.48
C ASN A 761 18.11 12.75 -59.89
N ASP A 762 17.31 12.95 -58.83
CA ASP A 762 17.13 14.19 -58.07
C ASP A 762 16.75 15.40 -58.95
N ASP A 763 15.97 15.22 -60.03
CA ASP A 763 15.53 16.33 -60.89
C ASP A 763 14.15 16.92 -60.54
N GLY A 764 13.54 16.37 -59.49
CA GLY A 764 12.23 16.72 -58.94
C GLY A 764 11.06 16.09 -59.69
N VAL A 765 11.30 15.14 -60.61
CA VAL A 765 10.27 14.48 -61.40
C VAL A 765 10.58 13.00 -61.59
N ILE A 766 9.71 12.14 -61.04
CA ILE A 766 9.74 10.70 -61.27
C ILE A 766 9.22 10.42 -62.69
N ASP A 767 10.13 10.09 -63.59
CA ASP A 767 9.82 9.80 -64.98
C ASP A 767 10.61 8.61 -65.57
N VAL A 768 10.69 8.57 -66.91
CA VAL A 768 11.37 7.49 -67.61
C VAL A 768 12.87 7.43 -67.34
N PHE A 769 13.49 8.53 -66.92
CA PHE A 769 14.91 8.56 -66.56
C PHE A 769 15.15 7.82 -65.24
N ASP A 770 14.27 7.94 -64.26
CA ASP A 770 14.32 7.18 -63.01
C ASP A 770 14.07 5.70 -63.25
N LEU A 771 13.06 5.38 -64.07
CA LEU A 771 12.82 4.00 -64.49
C LEU A 771 14.06 3.37 -65.15
N LEU A 772 14.82 4.15 -65.93
CA LEU A 772 16.05 3.65 -66.56
C LEU A 772 17.15 3.40 -65.53
N ILE A 773 17.25 4.23 -64.49
CA ILE A 773 18.20 4.01 -63.37
C ILE A 773 17.79 2.78 -62.58
N LEU A 774 16.51 2.58 -62.32
CA LEU A 774 15.99 1.38 -61.65
C LEU A 774 16.32 0.12 -62.45
N LEU A 775 16.02 0.12 -63.75
CA LEU A 775 16.33 -1.01 -64.63
C LEU A 775 17.83 -1.26 -64.81
N GLU A 776 18.69 -0.23 -64.70
CA GLU A 776 20.15 -0.38 -64.75
C GLU A 776 20.69 -1.13 -63.52
N ASN A 777 20.01 -1.00 -62.39
CA ASN A 777 20.37 -1.63 -61.13
C ASN A 777 19.61 -2.94 -60.86
N TRP A 778 18.78 -3.40 -61.80
CA TRP A 778 17.92 -4.58 -61.65
C TRP A 778 18.68 -5.88 -61.37
N GLY A 779 18.27 -6.59 -60.32
CA GLY A 779 18.54 -8.00 -60.08
C GLY A 779 19.45 -8.34 -58.90
#